data_AF-A0A5N5FXT8-F1
#
_entry.id   AF-A0A5N5FXT8-F1
#
_cell.length_a   1.000
_cell.length_b   1.000
_cell.length_c   1.000
_cell.angle_alpha   90.00
_cell.angle_beta   90.00
_cell.angle_gamma   90.00
#
_symmetry.space_group_name_H-M   'P 1'
#
loop_
_entity.id
_entity.type
_entity.pdbx_description
1 polymer ?
#
loop_
_entity_poly.entity_id
_entity_poly.type
_entity_poly.pdbx_seq_one_letter_code
_entity_poly.pdbx_strand_id
1 'polypeptide(L)'
;MAIVESINDLPVQDPPEEDFSSADLTWTKFGTTENHDDAALIPYDRVDDFIIGEGSNLECPTRFHIERGRRRKMGIFTEYKDDEYLEYKLYWCSFGPENYGEGGGILPSRKYRLNTRNRAARPQSMRGCTCNFVVKRLYARPSLALIIYHERRHVNKSGFVCHGPLDRDAIGPGANKIPYICNEIQQQTMSMIYLGIPEENVLEKHIEGIQRYCGSNAKVNSLASQYVHKLGMIIKRSTHELDLDDQASIRMWVERNKKSIFIYQDTSEKDPFLLGIQTEWQLQQMIRFGHRSLIAADSTFGIKRLKYPLCTLLVFDSRQHALPVAWVITRSFAKPDVSKWMKALLDRARSVEPGWKINGFLIDDAAAEIDPIRDIFCCPVLFSLWRVRRSWLRNIVKKCNNIEVQREIFKRLGNIAYSIWDGSDTLVALEELTQDFVDQTAFMEYFKQSWVPKIEMWLSTMRSLPLASQEASGAIEAYHIKMKVKLFDDSHLGALQRVDWLVHKLTTELHSSYWLDRYADECDAFQNVKEEYIASTSWHRALQIPDSAVSLDDKDHLFAKVLSQKDSGTMHLVWNPGSEFSFCDCAWSMQGNLCKHVIKVNMICESRQGYKPSMSSQSFKDVLMNLLKKPMDDSIALDHSMAWTMQMLDQIRNLVEVSSANDIRMVVNNLPLQWVSKKGRTSFGKPLTNLTLPSASNDPRSTAARKKNRKRKRLSRLR
;
A
#
# COMPACT_ATOMS: atom_id res chain seq x y z
N MET A 1 36.82 36.53 28.42
CA MET A 1 36.30 35.33 29.11
C MET A 1 37.49 34.50 29.56
N ALA A 2 37.52 34.08 30.82
CA ALA A 2 38.58 33.20 31.33
C ALA A 2 38.53 31.84 30.62
N ILE A 3 39.69 31.29 30.25
CA ILE A 3 39.79 29.94 29.68
C ILE A 3 39.84 28.96 30.85
N VAL A 4 38.98 27.95 30.79
CA VAL A 4 38.88 26.91 31.81
C VAL A 4 39.60 25.66 31.31
N GLU A 5 40.61 25.22 32.06
CA GLU A 5 41.45 24.07 31.72
C GLU A 5 40.92 22.73 32.29
N SER A 6 40.03 22.80 33.29
CA SER A 6 39.46 21.65 33.98
C SER A 6 37.94 21.58 33.83
N ILE A 7 37.40 20.40 33.52
CA ILE A 7 35.93 20.21 33.40
C ILE A 7 35.21 20.46 34.71
N ASN A 8 35.87 20.24 35.85
CA ASN A 8 35.23 20.38 37.16
C ASN A 8 34.81 21.83 37.46
N ASP A 9 35.38 22.80 36.74
CA ASP A 9 35.07 24.22 36.87
C ASP A 9 33.93 24.66 35.94
N LEU A 10 33.41 23.76 35.08
CA LEU A 10 32.24 24.04 34.25
C LEU A 10 30.94 23.80 35.04
N PRO A 11 30.04 24.79 35.12
CA PRO A 11 28.74 24.59 35.76
C PRO A 11 27.87 23.64 34.95
N VAL A 12 27.22 22.69 35.63
CA VAL A 12 26.17 21.85 35.03
C VAL A 12 24.92 22.70 34.87
N GLN A 13 24.39 22.75 33.65
CA GLN A 13 23.23 23.54 33.28
C GLN A 13 22.07 22.64 32.88
N ASP A 14 20.90 22.89 33.44
CA ASP A 14 19.68 22.12 33.20
C ASP A 14 18.50 23.08 33.03
N PRO A 15 18.31 23.65 31.82
CA PRO A 15 17.22 24.58 31.55
C PRO A 15 15.84 23.95 31.80
N PRO A 16 14.87 24.69 32.38
CA PRO A 16 13.55 24.14 32.74
C PRO A 16 12.63 23.87 31.55
N GLU A 17 12.92 24.42 30.37
CA GLU A 17 12.15 24.22 29.14
C GLU A 17 12.19 22.75 28.67
N GLU A 18 11.11 22.25 28.06
CA GLU A 18 11.05 20.87 27.54
C GLU A 18 12.12 20.63 26.46
N ASP A 19 12.23 21.53 25.48
CA ASP A 19 13.29 21.58 24.47
C ASP A 19 14.08 22.89 24.62
N PHE A 20 15.41 22.84 24.57
CA PHE A 20 16.28 24.02 24.72
C PHE A 20 17.44 23.98 23.71
N SER A 21 18.08 25.12 23.48
CA SER A 21 19.06 25.32 22.41
C SER A 21 20.38 25.88 22.94
N SER A 22 21.32 26.13 22.04
CA SER A 22 22.58 26.79 22.39
C SER A 22 22.40 28.21 22.91
N ALA A 23 21.29 28.89 22.63
CA ALA A 23 20.99 30.22 23.17
C ALA A 23 20.62 30.20 24.66
N ASP A 24 20.15 29.04 25.14
CA ASP A 24 19.66 28.86 26.52
C ASP A 24 20.78 28.36 27.47
N LEU A 25 21.98 28.16 26.93
CA LEU A 25 23.17 27.74 27.66
C LEU A 25 24.20 28.86 27.75
N THR A 26 24.87 28.94 28.89
CA THR A 26 26.08 29.74 29.10
C THR A 26 27.30 28.95 28.63
N TRP A 27 28.07 29.54 27.71
CA TRP A 27 29.22 28.88 27.09
C TRP A 27 30.53 29.37 27.69
N THR A 28 31.43 28.43 27.95
CA THR A 28 32.74 28.71 28.51
C THR A 28 33.82 28.21 27.55
N LYS A 29 34.91 28.98 27.42
CA LYS A 29 36.06 28.57 26.62
C LYS A 29 36.80 27.46 27.35
N PHE A 30 36.70 26.24 26.85
CA PHE A 30 37.29 25.05 27.44
C PHE A 30 38.48 24.58 26.60
N GLY A 31 39.65 24.45 27.23
CA GLY A 31 40.88 24.02 26.56
C GLY A 31 42.12 24.73 27.11
N THR A 32 43.14 24.87 26.26
CA THR A 32 44.41 25.54 26.57
C THR A 32 44.44 26.95 25.97
N THR A 33 45.39 27.79 26.39
CA THR A 33 45.58 29.15 25.83
C THR A 33 45.73 29.16 24.31
N GLU A 34 46.30 28.11 23.72
CA GLU A 34 46.52 27.98 22.27
C GLU A 34 45.35 27.30 21.52
N ASN A 35 44.60 26.40 22.17
CA ASN A 35 43.47 25.68 21.58
C ASN A 35 42.31 25.60 22.59
N HIS A 36 41.27 26.41 22.36
CA HIS A 36 40.07 26.46 23.19
C HIS A 36 38.81 26.41 22.32
N ASP A 37 37.82 25.63 22.75
CA ASP A 37 36.51 25.52 22.11
C ASP A 37 35.42 26.04 23.06
N ASP A 38 34.29 26.45 22.51
CA ASP A 38 33.13 26.80 23.32
C ASP A 38 32.44 25.54 23.83
N ALA A 39 32.39 25.37 25.15
CA ALA A 39 31.77 24.21 25.77
C ALA A 39 30.73 24.56 26.83
N ALA A 40 29.79 23.63 27.00
CA ALA A 40 28.77 23.65 28.04
C ALA A 40 28.56 22.23 28.59
N LEU A 41 28.18 22.12 29.85
CA LEU A 41 27.99 20.86 30.55
C LEU A 41 26.51 20.70 30.93
N ILE A 42 25.87 19.63 30.47
CA ILE A 42 24.44 19.35 30.74
C ILE A 42 24.23 17.92 31.25
N PRO A 43 23.08 17.59 31.86
CA PRO A 43 22.69 16.21 32.10
C PRO A 43 22.60 15.41 30.78
N TYR A 44 23.12 14.18 30.78
CA TYR A 44 23.19 13.36 29.55
C TYR A 44 21.81 12.93 29.03
N ASP A 45 20.83 12.79 29.90
CA ASP A 45 19.43 12.51 29.56
C ASP A 45 18.74 13.67 28.84
N ARG A 46 19.20 14.90 29.05
CA ARG A 46 18.71 16.12 28.38
C ARG A 46 19.38 16.40 27.03
N VAL A 47 20.26 15.52 26.55
CA VAL A 47 20.98 15.70 25.26
C VAL A 47 20.03 15.68 24.07
N ASP A 48 19.01 14.82 24.09
CA ASP A 48 18.07 14.74 22.98
C ASP A 48 17.19 16.01 22.92
N ASP A 49 16.75 16.52 24.07
CA ASP A 49 16.03 17.79 24.21
C ASP A 49 16.85 18.98 23.67
N PHE A 50 18.16 19.00 23.97
CA PHE A 50 19.10 19.99 23.41
C PHE A 50 19.17 19.92 21.88
N ILE A 51 19.26 18.70 21.31
CA ILE A 51 19.36 18.50 19.86
C ILE A 51 18.06 18.89 19.16
N ILE A 52 16.90 18.64 19.78
CA ILE A 52 15.59 19.01 19.26
C ILE A 52 15.41 20.52 19.28
N GLY A 53 15.74 21.18 20.39
CA GLY A 53 15.66 22.63 20.51
C GLY A 53 16.61 23.33 19.53
N GLU A 54 17.87 22.89 19.44
CA GLU A 54 18.83 23.45 18.48
C GLU A 54 18.40 23.23 17.01
N GLY A 55 17.78 22.08 16.70
CA GLY A 55 17.24 21.80 15.36
C GLY A 55 16.03 22.66 14.98
N SER A 56 15.33 23.20 15.98
CA SER A 56 14.07 23.96 15.83
C SER A 56 14.28 25.47 15.73
N ASN A 57 15.51 25.94 15.55
CA ASN A 57 15.83 27.35 15.37
C ASN A 57 15.05 27.97 14.19
N LEU A 58 14.30 29.05 14.45
CA LEU A 58 13.46 29.74 13.48
C LEU A 58 14.26 30.37 12.32
N GLU A 59 15.48 30.83 12.59
CA GLU A 59 16.32 31.48 11.57
C GLU A 59 16.92 30.46 10.59
N CYS A 60 17.17 29.23 11.05
CA CYS A 60 17.88 28.20 10.30
C CYS A 60 17.41 26.78 10.69
N PRO A 61 16.13 26.42 10.44
CA PRO A 61 15.57 25.16 10.91
C PRO A 61 16.28 23.98 10.23
N THR A 62 16.70 22.99 11.02
CA THR A 62 17.47 21.86 10.51
C THR A 62 17.17 20.56 11.27
N ARG A 63 17.92 19.51 10.95
CA ARG A 63 18.09 18.35 11.81
C ARG A 63 19.58 18.09 11.92
N PHE A 64 20.03 17.62 13.07
CA PHE A 64 21.41 17.23 13.26
C PHE A 64 21.57 15.72 13.11
N HIS A 65 22.49 15.30 12.24
CA HIS A 65 22.84 13.90 12.08
C HIS A 65 24.21 13.61 12.66
N ILE A 66 24.41 12.36 13.09
CA ILE A 66 25.71 11.92 13.62
C ILE A 66 26.64 11.62 12.45
N GLU A 67 27.64 12.45 12.25
CA GLU A 67 28.70 12.26 11.24
C GLU A 67 29.76 11.27 11.72
N ARG A 68 30.05 11.27 13.03
CA ARG A 68 31.05 10.37 13.62
C ARG A 68 30.67 9.96 15.04
N GLY A 69 30.51 8.66 15.26
CA GLY A 69 30.29 8.07 16.57
C GLY A 69 31.48 7.22 17.03
N ARG A 70 31.91 7.35 18.29
CA ARG A 70 32.88 6.47 18.94
C ARG A 70 32.37 6.09 20.33
N ARG A 71 32.53 4.83 20.72
CA ARG A 71 32.15 4.35 22.05
C ARG A 71 33.28 3.56 22.66
N ARG A 72 33.62 3.86 23.91
CA ARG A 72 34.61 3.12 24.70
C ARG A 72 33.87 2.26 25.74
N LYS A 73 34.47 1.15 26.18
CA LYS A 73 33.90 0.34 27.26
C LYS A 73 34.37 0.89 28.61
N MET A 74 33.50 0.80 29.60
CA MET A 74 33.83 1.10 30.99
C MET A 74 34.90 0.11 31.50
N GLY A 75 35.90 0.59 32.23
CA GLY A 75 37.03 -0.20 32.75
C GLY A 75 38.21 -0.45 31.80
N ILE A 76 38.30 0.23 30.65
CA ILE A 76 39.44 0.10 29.71
C ILE A 76 40.67 0.91 30.16
N PHE A 77 40.48 2.05 30.83
CA PHE A 77 41.57 2.93 31.24
C PHE A 77 41.84 2.80 32.73
N THR A 78 43.11 2.65 33.09
CA THR A 78 43.60 2.70 34.48
C THR A 78 43.85 4.13 34.94
N GLU A 79 44.21 5.02 34.02
CA GLU A 79 44.32 6.47 34.20
C GLU A 79 43.68 7.18 32.99
N TYR A 80 42.90 8.24 33.22
CA TYR A 80 42.20 8.98 32.17
C TYR A 80 42.08 10.47 32.54
N LYS A 81 42.01 11.33 31.53
CA LYS A 81 41.73 12.77 31.71
C LYS A 81 40.27 13.00 32.09
N ASP A 82 39.97 14.11 32.75
CA ASP A 82 38.60 14.46 33.18
C ASP A 82 37.63 14.65 32.00
N ASP A 83 38.16 15.03 30.83
CA ASP A 83 37.41 15.19 29.56
C ASP A 83 37.34 13.94 28.68
N GLU A 84 37.86 12.81 29.20
CA GLU A 84 37.80 11.55 28.49
C GLU A 84 36.35 11.09 28.30
N TYR A 85 36.06 10.51 27.14
CA TYR A 85 34.68 10.17 26.75
C TYR A 85 34.39 8.67 26.87
N LEU A 86 33.22 8.35 27.40
CA LEU A 86 32.58 7.04 27.27
C LEU A 86 31.92 6.90 25.90
N GLU A 87 31.26 7.96 25.44
CA GLU A 87 30.62 8.05 24.13
C GLU A 87 30.92 9.42 23.52
N TYR A 88 31.32 9.43 22.25
CA TYR A 88 31.59 10.63 21.47
C TYR A 88 30.69 10.60 20.24
N LYS A 89 29.96 11.69 20.00
CA LYS A 89 29.15 11.88 18.80
C LYS A 89 29.42 13.28 18.23
N LEU A 90 29.86 13.34 16.98
CA LEU A 90 29.92 14.57 16.20
C LEU A 90 28.59 14.71 15.45
N TYR A 91 27.87 15.78 15.74
CA TYR A 91 26.63 16.16 15.10
C TYR A 91 26.90 17.23 14.04
N TRP A 92 26.32 17.03 12.86
CA TRP A 92 26.41 17.97 11.75
C TRP A 92 25.01 18.38 11.30
N CYS A 93 24.88 19.62 10.85
CA CYS A 93 23.66 20.08 10.20
C CYS A 93 23.35 19.24 8.95
N SER A 94 22.09 18.86 8.72
CA SER A 94 21.67 18.06 7.54
C SER A 94 22.03 18.66 6.18
N PHE A 95 22.35 19.97 6.12
CA PHE A 95 22.74 20.68 4.89
C PHE A 95 24.27 20.78 4.70
N GLY A 96 25.07 20.11 5.53
CA GLY A 96 26.52 20.04 5.41
C GLY A 96 27.05 18.65 5.80
N PRO A 97 28.36 18.38 5.66
CA PRO A 97 29.44 19.28 5.23
C PRO A 97 29.57 19.43 3.70
N GLU A 98 28.82 18.64 2.93
CA GLU A 98 29.01 18.45 1.49
C GLU A 98 28.56 19.69 0.68
N ASN A 99 29.43 20.18 -0.21
CA ASN A 99 29.16 21.34 -1.08
C ASN A 99 29.11 20.89 -2.55
N TYR A 100 27.93 21.03 -3.16
CA TYR A 100 27.62 20.58 -4.52
C TYR A 100 27.33 21.74 -5.49
N GLY A 101 27.60 23.00 -5.11
CA GLY A 101 27.49 24.17 -6.00
C GLY A 101 28.64 24.28 -7.01
N GLU A 102 28.53 25.18 -8.00
CA GLU A 102 29.59 25.45 -8.98
C GLU A 102 30.93 25.77 -8.27
N GLY A 103 31.97 24.99 -8.56
CA GLY A 103 33.30 25.10 -7.94
C GLY A 103 33.52 24.30 -6.64
N GLY A 104 32.54 23.48 -6.21
CA GLY A 104 32.66 22.65 -5.00
C GLY A 104 33.52 21.40 -5.18
N GLY A 105 34.50 21.20 -4.28
CA GLY A 105 35.26 19.95 -4.19
C GLY A 105 34.41 18.82 -3.62
N ILE A 106 34.15 17.79 -4.41
CA ILE A 106 33.42 16.57 -4.01
C ILE A 106 34.33 15.73 -3.10
N LEU A 107 33.91 15.52 -1.86
CA LEU A 107 34.54 14.49 -1.01
C LEU A 107 33.97 13.11 -1.38
N PRO A 108 34.80 12.05 -1.45
CA PRO A 108 34.33 10.71 -1.78
C PRO A 108 33.34 10.20 -0.72
N SER A 109 32.13 9.83 -1.17
CA SER A 109 30.99 9.51 -0.30
C SER A 109 31.20 8.25 0.56
N ARG A 110 30.70 8.30 1.80
CA ARG A 110 30.73 7.19 2.77
C ARG A 110 29.46 6.33 2.71
N LYS A 111 29.65 5.05 3.09
CA LYS A 111 28.68 3.94 3.16
C LYS A 111 27.57 4.04 4.23
N TYR A 112 27.20 5.24 4.66
CA TYR A 112 26.06 5.45 5.57
C TYR A 112 25.07 6.37 4.84
N ARG A 113 24.10 5.78 4.12
CA ARG A 113 23.01 6.57 3.56
C ARG A 113 22.19 7.08 4.73
N LEU A 114 22.25 8.39 4.98
CA LEU A 114 21.15 9.08 5.64
C LEU A 114 19.87 8.74 4.89
N ASN A 115 18.88 8.26 5.63
CA ASN A 115 17.52 8.05 5.18
C ASN A 115 16.97 9.42 4.74
N THR A 116 17.10 9.78 3.46
CA THR A 116 16.43 10.95 2.84
C THR A 116 14.98 10.62 2.51
N ARG A 117 14.28 9.98 3.46
CA ARG A 117 12.82 10.00 3.57
C ARG A 117 12.48 11.32 4.29
N ASN A 118 11.94 12.26 3.52
CA ASN A 118 11.57 13.64 3.90
C ASN A 118 12.74 14.65 3.92
N ARG A 119 12.56 15.72 3.14
CA ARG A 119 13.44 16.88 2.86
C ARG A 119 14.31 16.73 1.59
N ALA A 120 14.33 17.82 0.83
CA ALA A 120 14.76 17.94 -0.56
C ALA A 120 16.16 17.38 -0.84
N ALA A 121 16.31 16.62 -1.93
CA ALA A 121 17.58 16.62 -2.64
C ALA A 121 17.54 17.79 -3.62
N ARG A 122 18.43 18.76 -3.45
CA ARG A 122 19.00 19.46 -4.61
C ARG A 122 20.50 19.21 -4.62
N PRO A 123 20.98 18.15 -5.29
CA PRO A 123 22.40 17.92 -5.50
C PRO A 123 23.06 19.01 -6.36
N GLN A 124 22.31 19.98 -6.88
CA GLN A 124 22.85 21.08 -7.70
C GLN A 124 22.84 22.44 -6.98
N SER A 125 22.39 22.54 -5.72
CA SER A 125 22.29 23.84 -4.99
C SER A 125 22.74 23.82 -3.53
N MET A 126 23.26 22.70 -3.01
CA MET A 126 23.73 22.64 -1.62
C MET A 126 25.11 23.30 -1.50
N ARG A 127 25.21 24.40 -0.74
CA ARG A 127 26.46 25.16 -0.52
C ARG A 127 27.34 24.62 0.62
N GLY A 128 26.90 23.58 1.31
CA GLY A 128 27.59 22.92 2.42
C GLY A 128 27.61 23.75 3.71
N CYS A 129 26.71 23.42 4.65
CA CYS A 129 26.65 24.06 5.97
C CYS A 129 27.86 23.69 6.84
N THR A 130 28.43 24.67 7.54
CA THR A 130 29.56 24.49 8.46
C THR A 130 29.12 24.24 9.91
N CYS A 131 27.84 24.43 10.25
CA CYS A 131 27.32 24.25 11.60
C CYS A 131 27.48 22.79 12.08
N ASN A 132 28.23 22.62 13.16
CA ASN A 132 28.49 21.32 13.78
C ASN A 132 28.96 21.47 15.24
N PHE A 133 28.63 20.46 16.05
CA PHE A 133 29.02 20.36 17.45
C PHE A 133 29.25 18.91 17.87
N VAL A 134 29.95 18.73 18.97
CA VAL A 134 30.29 17.44 19.55
C VAL A 134 29.56 17.27 20.86
N VAL A 135 29.03 16.06 21.10
CA VAL A 135 28.56 15.62 22.40
C VAL A 135 29.46 14.51 22.91
N LYS A 136 30.13 14.76 24.04
CA LYS A 136 30.92 13.77 24.79
C LYS A 136 30.16 13.37 26.05
N ARG A 137 29.73 12.12 26.15
CA ARG A 137 29.34 11.53 27.43
C ARG A 137 30.62 11.25 28.22
N LEU A 138 30.78 11.90 29.37
CA LEU A 138 32.03 11.84 30.13
C LEU A 138 32.27 10.44 30.73
N TYR A 139 33.54 10.02 30.73
CA TYR A 139 33.97 8.74 31.28
C TYR A 139 33.92 8.75 32.81
N ALA A 140 34.43 9.83 33.42
CA ALA A 140 34.44 10.03 34.87
C ALA A 140 33.03 10.25 35.45
N ARG A 141 32.16 10.97 34.72
CA ARG A 141 30.80 11.35 35.14
C ARG A 141 29.76 10.97 34.06
N PRO A 142 29.38 9.69 33.93
CA PRO A 142 28.51 9.23 32.84
C PRO A 142 27.08 9.76 32.85
N SER A 143 26.65 10.45 33.91
CA SER A 143 25.37 11.16 33.98
C SER A 143 25.41 12.52 33.28
N LEU A 144 26.59 12.99 32.86
CA LEU A 144 26.76 14.29 32.21
C LEU A 144 27.26 14.16 30.78
N ALA A 145 26.90 15.16 29.98
CA ALA A 145 27.35 15.36 28.62
C ALA A 145 28.05 16.72 28.51
N LEU A 146 29.27 16.70 27.97
CA LEU A 146 29.97 17.90 27.53
C LEU A 146 29.62 18.16 26.07
N ILE A 147 29.01 19.32 25.79
CA ILE A 147 28.75 19.80 24.44
C ILE A 147 29.87 20.76 24.07
N ILE A 148 30.45 20.59 22.88
CA ILE A 148 31.50 21.45 22.34
C ILE A 148 31.06 21.94 20.96
N TYR A 149 30.91 23.25 20.77
CA TYR A 149 30.60 23.82 19.46
C TYR A 149 31.87 24.19 18.71
N HIS A 150 31.95 23.76 17.45
CA HIS A 150 32.99 24.22 16.55
C HIS A 150 32.53 25.40 15.69
N GLU A 151 31.27 25.36 15.23
CA GLU A 151 30.64 26.48 14.51
C GLU A 151 29.13 26.41 14.75
N ARG A 152 28.56 27.52 15.21
CA ARG A 152 27.12 27.66 15.52
C ARG A 152 26.35 28.23 14.33
N ARG A 153 27.01 29.03 13.51
CA ARG A 153 26.34 29.74 12.41
C ARG A 153 26.06 28.78 11.28
N HIS A 154 24.86 28.86 10.74
CA HIS A 154 24.45 28.11 9.56
C HIS A 154 24.94 28.81 8.29
N VAL A 155 26.27 28.81 8.10
CA VAL A 155 26.93 29.43 6.95
C VAL A 155 27.70 28.41 6.12
N ASN A 156 27.92 28.73 4.85
CA ASN A 156 28.83 27.99 3.98
C ASN A 156 30.30 28.35 4.28
N LYS A 157 31.24 27.68 3.60
CA LYS A 157 32.69 27.96 3.76
C LYS A 157 33.08 29.41 3.42
N SER A 158 32.27 30.11 2.64
CA SER A 158 32.47 31.51 2.27
C SER A 158 31.80 32.50 3.24
N GLY A 159 31.20 32.02 4.34
CA GLY A 159 30.58 32.84 5.38
C GLY A 159 29.14 33.30 5.10
N PHE A 160 28.52 32.86 4.00
CA PHE A 160 27.12 33.19 3.68
C PHE A 160 26.14 32.20 4.28
N VAL A 161 24.96 32.67 4.70
CA VAL A 161 23.86 31.82 5.20
C VAL A 161 23.53 30.74 4.17
N CYS A 162 23.50 29.48 4.60
CA CYS A 162 23.44 28.33 3.69
C CYS A 162 22.05 27.69 3.53
N HIS A 163 21.13 27.94 4.47
CA HIS A 163 19.73 27.51 4.44
C HIS A 163 18.91 28.31 5.45
N GLY A 164 17.59 28.19 5.41
CA GLY A 164 16.67 28.92 6.29
C GLY A 164 16.17 30.23 5.67
N PRO A 165 15.23 30.95 6.32
CA PRO A 165 14.60 32.15 5.77
C PRO A 165 15.55 33.30 5.40
N LEU A 166 16.75 33.33 5.97
CA LEU A 166 17.76 34.36 5.73
C LEU A 166 18.69 34.07 4.54
N ASP A 167 18.58 32.89 3.91
CA ASP A 167 19.35 32.54 2.73
C ASP A 167 18.78 33.23 1.46
N ARG A 168 19.53 34.21 0.93
CA ARG A 168 19.17 35.01 -0.26
C ARG A 168 19.32 34.27 -1.60
N ASP A 169 20.18 33.26 -1.67
CA ASP A 169 20.43 32.49 -2.91
C ASP A 169 19.87 31.06 -2.84
N ALA A 170 19.05 30.76 -1.83
CA ALA A 170 18.27 29.54 -1.80
C ALA A 170 17.46 29.45 -3.10
N ILE A 171 17.82 28.51 -3.98
CA ILE A 171 17.01 28.22 -5.16
C ILE A 171 15.86 27.33 -4.68
N GLY A 172 14.74 27.98 -4.44
CA GLY A 172 13.61 27.55 -3.64
C GLY A 172 13.06 28.85 -3.04
N PRO A 173 11.75 29.12 -3.10
CA PRO A 173 11.27 30.48 -2.90
C PRO A 173 11.65 30.98 -1.51
N GLY A 174 12.10 32.23 -1.38
CA GLY A 174 12.43 32.84 -0.10
C GLY A 174 11.38 32.50 0.96
N ALA A 175 11.81 31.85 2.04
CA ALA A 175 10.94 31.12 2.96
C ALA A 175 9.98 32.00 3.80
N ASN A 176 9.96 33.32 3.58
CA ASN A 176 8.94 34.22 4.13
C ASN A 176 7.73 34.45 3.22
N LYS A 177 7.73 33.93 1.98
CA LYS A 177 6.68 34.29 1.01
C LYS A 177 5.80 33.13 0.55
N ILE A 178 6.31 31.92 0.37
CA ILE A 178 5.50 30.78 -0.09
C ILE A 178 5.38 29.74 1.03
N PRO A 179 4.18 29.46 1.56
CA PRO A 179 3.98 28.44 2.58
C PRO A 179 4.39 27.07 2.03
N TYR A 180 5.02 26.27 2.87
CA TYR A 180 5.46 24.91 2.54
C TYR A 180 4.25 24.05 2.13
N ILE A 181 4.09 23.82 0.83
CA ILE A 181 3.08 22.91 0.29
C ILE A 181 3.59 21.49 0.52
N CYS A 182 2.95 20.72 1.40
CA CYS A 182 3.30 19.32 1.63
C CYS A 182 3.00 18.47 0.38
N ASN A 183 3.67 17.30 0.25
CA ASN A 183 3.52 16.39 -0.91
C ASN A 183 2.05 16.01 -1.15
N GLU A 184 1.25 15.93 -0.10
CA GLU A 184 -0.17 15.62 -0.15
C GLU A 184 -0.98 16.74 -0.82
N ILE A 185 -0.76 18.01 -0.46
CA ILE A 185 -1.41 19.16 -1.13
C ILE A 185 -0.94 19.24 -2.58
N GLN A 186 0.34 18.99 -2.86
CA GLN A 186 0.83 18.95 -4.25
C GLN A 186 0.14 17.85 -5.05
N GLN A 187 0.04 16.64 -4.51
CA GLN A 187 -0.62 15.51 -5.15
C GLN A 187 -2.12 15.77 -5.32
N GLN A 188 -2.77 16.42 -4.35
CA GLN A 188 -4.16 16.88 -4.45
C GLN A 188 -4.33 17.82 -5.64
N THR A 189 -3.54 18.89 -5.71
CA THR A 189 -3.60 19.85 -6.82
C THR A 189 -3.34 19.18 -8.17
N MET A 190 -2.31 18.34 -8.28
CA MET A 190 -2.03 17.60 -9.52
C MET A 190 -3.17 16.68 -9.91
N SER A 191 -3.74 15.96 -8.94
CA SER A 191 -4.83 15.01 -9.20
C SER A 191 -6.08 15.72 -9.70
N MET A 192 -6.43 16.85 -9.11
CA MET A 192 -7.57 17.66 -9.57
C MET A 192 -7.36 18.18 -11.00
N ILE A 193 -6.16 18.65 -11.33
CA ILE A 193 -5.83 19.14 -12.69
C ILE A 193 -5.90 18.01 -13.71
N TYR A 194 -5.33 16.83 -13.42
CA TYR A 194 -5.38 15.67 -14.33
C TYR A 194 -6.81 15.15 -14.55
N LEU A 195 -7.70 15.33 -13.57
CA LEU A 195 -9.10 14.97 -13.69
C LEU A 195 -9.95 16.02 -14.40
N GLY A 196 -9.33 17.12 -14.88
CA GLY A 196 -10.01 18.17 -15.63
C GLY A 196 -10.89 19.08 -14.76
N ILE A 197 -10.67 19.11 -13.45
CA ILE A 197 -11.39 20.04 -12.56
C ILE A 197 -11.01 21.48 -12.93
N PRO A 198 -11.98 22.42 -13.05
CA PRO A 198 -11.70 23.80 -13.41
C PRO A 198 -10.64 24.44 -12.51
N GLU A 199 -9.74 25.21 -13.13
CA GLU A 199 -8.57 25.82 -12.45
C GLU A 199 -8.98 26.68 -11.24
N GLU A 200 -10.13 27.34 -11.31
CA GLU A 200 -10.72 28.12 -10.22
C GLU A 200 -11.04 27.25 -9.00
N ASN A 201 -11.67 26.10 -9.19
CA ASN A 201 -11.99 25.15 -8.12
C ASN A 201 -10.72 24.49 -7.56
N VAL A 202 -9.73 24.22 -8.43
CA VAL A 202 -8.40 23.73 -7.99
C VAL A 202 -7.72 24.76 -7.09
N LEU A 203 -7.76 26.03 -7.49
CA LEU A 203 -7.16 27.13 -6.74
C LEU A 203 -7.83 27.31 -5.39
N GLU A 204 -9.16 27.34 -5.34
CA GLU A 204 -9.92 27.44 -4.10
C GLU A 204 -9.51 26.33 -3.12
N LYS A 205 -9.48 25.08 -3.57
CA LYS A 205 -9.10 23.94 -2.72
C LYS A 205 -7.62 23.93 -2.35
N HIS A 206 -6.75 24.37 -3.24
CA HIS A 206 -5.34 24.52 -2.92
C HIS A 206 -5.11 25.58 -1.83
N ILE A 207 -5.82 26.70 -1.89
CA ILE A 207 -5.80 27.75 -0.86
C ILE A 207 -6.36 27.20 0.46
N GLU A 208 -7.49 26.49 0.44
CA GLU A 208 -8.07 25.85 1.63
C GLU A 208 -7.04 24.91 2.28
N GLY A 209 -6.39 24.06 1.48
CA GLY A 209 -5.34 23.16 1.94
C GLY A 209 -4.17 23.90 2.59
N ILE A 210 -3.67 24.97 1.98
CA ILE A 210 -2.60 25.79 2.56
C ILE A 210 -3.04 26.47 3.85
N GLN A 211 -4.25 27.04 3.89
CA GLN A 211 -4.77 27.76 5.04
C GLN A 211 -4.91 26.86 6.28
N ARG A 212 -5.26 25.57 6.09
CA ARG A 212 -5.29 24.59 7.19
C ARG A 212 -3.94 24.44 7.91
N TYR A 213 -2.82 24.60 7.20
CA TYR A 213 -1.48 24.42 7.78
C TYR A 213 -0.76 25.73 8.11
N CYS A 214 -1.08 26.83 7.42
CA CYS A 214 -0.31 28.08 7.49
C CYS A 214 -1.13 29.32 7.86
N GLY A 215 -2.44 29.17 8.14
CA GLY A 215 -3.34 30.29 8.42
C GLY A 215 -3.69 31.15 7.19
N SER A 216 -4.53 32.16 7.37
CA SER A 216 -4.97 33.04 6.28
C SER A 216 -4.00 34.22 6.05
N ASN A 217 -3.46 34.35 4.83
CA ASN A 217 -2.59 35.47 4.45
C ASN A 217 -2.81 35.86 2.97
N ALA A 218 -3.11 37.12 2.69
CA ALA A 218 -3.39 37.60 1.34
C ALA A 218 -2.24 37.40 0.33
N LYS A 219 -0.98 37.43 0.78
CA LYS A 219 0.20 37.15 -0.07
C LYS A 219 0.31 35.66 -0.45
N VAL A 220 -0.23 34.77 0.37
CA VAL A 220 -0.26 33.33 0.11
C VAL A 220 -1.24 33.00 -1.02
N ASN A 221 -2.37 33.70 -1.08
CA ASN A 221 -3.40 33.47 -2.11
C ASN A 221 -2.89 33.80 -3.53
N SER A 222 -2.10 34.87 -3.70
CA SER A 222 -1.54 35.23 -5.01
C SER A 222 -0.47 34.24 -5.49
N LEU A 223 0.33 33.70 -4.56
CA LEU A 223 1.34 32.69 -4.87
C LEU A 223 0.74 31.31 -5.14
N ALA A 224 -0.32 30.95 -4.42
CA ALA A 224 -1.13 29.77 -4.69
C ALA A 224 -1.72 29.79 -6.10
N SER A 225 -2.24 30.96 -6.54
CA SER A 225 -2.74 31.16 -7.90
C SER A 225 -1.65 30.96 -8.95
N GLN A 226 -0.48 31.57 -8.77
CA GLN A 226 0.66 31.38 -9.68
C GLN A 226 1.12 29.91 -9.74
N TYR A 227 1.11 29.21 -8.59
CA TYR A 227 1.51 27.81 -8.52
C TYR A 227 0.53 26.89 -9.27
N VAL A 228 -0.76 27.02 -9.01
CA VAL A 228 -1.82 26.24 -9.68
C VAL A 228 -1.79 26.51 -11.18
N HIS A 229 -1.68 27.78 -11.58
CA HIS A 229 -1.58 28.16 -12.98
C HIS A 229 -0.36 27.54 -13.67
N LYS A 230 0.82 27.63 -13.03
CA LYS A 230 2.07 27.05 -13.56
C LYS A 230 1.98 25.53 -13.68
N LEU A 231 1.43 24.85 -12.66
CA LEU A 231 1.20 23.40 -12.73
C LEU A 231 0.22 23.04 -13.84
N GLY A 232 -0.88 23.78 -13.97
CA GLY A 232 -1.85 23.63 -15.03
C GLY A 232 -1.19 23.76 -16.41
N MET A 233 -0.34 24.76 -16.60
CA MET A 233 0.44 24.93 -17.83
C MET A 233 1.40 23.78 -18.10
N ILE A 234 2.12 23.29 -17.08
CA ILE A 234 3.03 22.14 -17.23
C ILE A 234 2.26 20.90 -17.65
N ILE A 235 1.13 20.62 -17.01
CA ILE A 235 0.29 19.46 -17.33
C ILE A 235 -0.29 19.58 -18.75
N LYS A 236 -0.85 20.75 -19.10
CA LYS A 236 -1.38 21.02 -20.45
C LYS A 236 -0.33 20.89 -21.56
N ARG A 237 0.93 21.22 -21.25
CA ARG A 237 2.07 21.11 -22.19
C ARG A 237 2.76 19.74 -22.14
N SER A 238 2.44 18.90 -21.17
CA SER A 238 3.08 17.59 -21.03
C SER A 238 2.57 16.65 -22.11
N THR A 239 3.49 16.10 -22.91
CA THR A 239 3.18 15.06 -23.89
C THR A 239 3.60 13.70 -23.34
N HIS A 240 2.84 12.67 -23.69
CA HIS A 240 3.22 11.28 -23.41
C HIS A 240 4.34 10.82 -24.34
N GLU A 241 4.35 11.31 -25.58
CA GLU A 241 5.42 11.09 -26.55
C GLU A 241 6.62 11.97 -26.19
N LEU A 242 7.59 11.40 -25.47
CA LEU A 242 8.87 12.04 -25.16
C LEU A 242 9.88 11.89 -26.30
N ASP A 243 9.64 10.91 -27.17
CA ASP A 243 10.39 10.63 -28.39
C ASP A 243 9.42 10.04 -29.44
N LEU A 244 9.76 10.19 -30.72
CA LEU A 244 8.99 9.58 -31.81
C LEU A 244 9.02 8.06 -31.73
N ASP A 245 10.15 7.48 -31.29
CA ASP A 245 10.26 6.06 -30.96
C ASP A 245 9.67 5.76 -29.58
N ASP A 246 8.65 4.90 -29.56
CA ASP A 246 7.94 4.48 -28.33
C ASP A 246 8.91 3.83 -27.32
N GLN A 247 9.89 3.06 -27.78
CA GLN A 247 10.85 2.41 -26.90
C GLN A 247 11.82 3.42 -26.26
N ALA A 248 12.34 4.37 -27.03
CA ALA A 248 13.14 5.48 -26.52
C ALA A 248 12.35 6.37 -25.55
N SER A 249 11.09 6.68 -25.87
CA SER A 249 10.18 7.44 -25.00
C SER A 249 10.00 6.75 -23.64
N ILE A 250 9.77 5.44 -23.63
CA ILE A 250 9.72 4.64 -22.39
C ILE A 250 11.03 4.68 -21.62
N ARG A 251 12.19 4.52 -22.28
CA ARG A 251 13.50 4.61 -21.60
C ARG A 251 13.68 5.97 -20.91
N MET A 252 13.34 7.06 -21.60
CA MET A 252 13.39 8.41 -21.03
C MET A 252 12.43 8.56 -19.85
N TRP A 253 11.21 8.02 -19.96
CA TRP A 253 10.24 8.04 -18.87
C TRP A 253 10.73 7.24 -17.66
N VAL A 254 11.30 6.05 -17.87
CA VAL A 254 11.85 5.18 -16.82
C VAL A 254 12.97 5.89 -16.06
N GLU A 255 13.90 6.52 -16.79
CA GLU A 255 15.01 7.26 -16.20
C GLU A 255 14.52 8.44 -15.33
N ARG A 256 13.45 9.12 -15.75
CA ARG A 256 12.82 10.22 -14.99
C ARG A 256 12.01 9.72 -13.78
N ASN A 257 11.49 8.49 -13.82
CA ASN A 257 10.52 7.98 -12.84
C ASN A 257 10.98 6.74 -12.05
N LYS A 258 12.29 6.57 -11.84
CA LYS A 258 12.87 5.40 -11.14
C LYS A 258 12.22 5.04 -9.80
N LYS A 259 11.70 6.03 -9.06
CA LYS A 259 11.01 5.80 -7.78
C LYS A 259 9.66 5.09 -7.94
N SER A 260 9.00 5.29 -9.07
CA SER A 260 7.68 4.70 -9.37
C SER A 260 7.77 3.36 -10.08
N ILE A 261 8.97 2.78 -10.19
CA ILE A 261 9.24 1.55 -10.95
C ILE A 261 9.82 0.52 -10.00
N PHE A 262 9.23 -0.68 -9.96
CA PHE A 262 9.76 -1.78 -9.16
C PHE A 262 10.51 -2.82 -10.00
N ILE A 263 10.25 -2.86 -11.31
CA ILE A 263 11.01 -3.67 -12.25
C ILE A 263 10.93 -3.04 -13.65
N TYR A 264 12.05 -3.08 -14.38
CA TYR A 264 12.10 -2.69 -15.77
C TYR A 264 13.11 -3.58 -16.51
N GLN A 265 12.71 -4.02 -17.70
CA GLN A 265 13.53 -4.77 -18.63
C GLN A 265 13.12 -4.35 -20.05
N ASP A 266 14.12 -3.91 -20.81
CA ASP A 266 13.93 -3.55 -22.20
C ASP A 266 13.83 -4.81 -23.09
N THR A 267 13.22 -4.67 -24.26
CA THR A 267 13.09 -5.80 -25.21
C THR A 267 14.47 -6.17 -25.75
N SER A 268 14.83 -7.45 -25.66
CA SER A 268 16.01 -8.01 -26.33
C SER A 268 15.66 -9.31 -27.06
N GLU A 269 16.61 -9.88 -27.81
CA GLU A 269 16.41 -11.18 -28.48
C GLU A 269 16.07 -12.32 -27.51
N LYS A 270 16.53 -12.22 -26.25
CA LYS A 270 16.36 -13.27 -25.24
C LYS A 270 15.29 -12.97 -24.20
N ASP A 271 14.95 -11.69 -24.05
CA ASP A 271 14.17 -11.19 -22.92
C ASP A 271 12.98 -10.34 -23.41
N PRO A 272 11.73 -10.70 -23.03
CA PRO A 272 10.56 -9.92 -23.41
C PRO A 272 10.52 -8.58 -22.67
N PHE A 273 9.85 -7.58 -23.25
CA PHE A 273 9.57 -6.32 -22.56
C PHE A 273 8.81 -6.56 -21.25
N LEU A 274 9.27 -5.91 -20.17
CA LEU A 274 8.63 -5.97 -18.86
C LEU A 274 8.79 -4.63 -18.14
N LEU A 275 7.67 -3.99 -17.83
CA LEU A 275 7.63 -2.76 -17.04
C LEU A 275 6.64 -2.92 -15.88
N GLY A 276 7.16 -2.85 -14.65
CA GLY A 276 6.36 -2.85 -13.44
C GLY A 276 6.37 -1.48 -12.77
N ILE A 277 5.19 -0.86 -12.70
CA ILE A 277 4.96 0.46 -12.11
C ILE A 277 4.29 0.28 -10.76
N GLN A 278 4.85 0.95 -9.75
CA GLN A 278 4.28 1.10 -8.43
C GLN A 278 4.74 2.45 -7.86
N THR A 279 3.84 3.42 -7.79
CA THR A 279 4.12 4.71 -7.13
C THR A 279 4.30 4.52 -5.62
N GLU A 280 4.83 5.53 -4.94
CA GLU A 280 4.93 5.49 -3.47
C GLU A 280 3.54 5.32 -2.83
N TRP A 281 2.53 6.04 -3.32
CA TRP A 281 1.17 5.90 -2.83
C TRP A 281 0.64 4.46 -3.01
N GLN A 282 0.85 3.86 -4.18
CA GLN A 282 0.45 2.48 -4.46
C GLN A 282 1.15 1.48 -3.53
N LEU A 283 2.44 1.66 -3.27
CA LEU A 283 3.19 0.84 -2.31
C LEU A 283 2.62 0.98 -0.89
N GLN A 284 2.28 2.20 -0.45
CA GLN A 284 1.67 2.42 0.86
C GLN A 284 0.29 1.77 0.96
N GLN A 285 -0.54 1.85 -0.09
CA GLN A 285 -1.84 1.15 -0.12
C GLN A 285 -1.64 -0.38 -0.09
N MET A 286 -0.64 -0.91 -0.79
CA MET A 286 -0.30 -2.33 -0.76
C MET A 286 0.10 -2.80 0.65
N ILE A 287 0.91 -2.00 1.35
CA ILE A 287 1.34 -2.32 2.72
C ILE A 287 0.14 -2.27 3.66
N ARG A 288 -0.65 -1.20 3.59
CA ARG A 288 -1.79 -0.95 4.48
C ARG A 288 -2.90 -1.96 4.32
N PHE A 289 -3.33 -2.22 3.09
CA PHE A 289 -4.53 -3.01 2.79
C PHE A 289 -4.24 -4.42 2.29
N GLY A 290 -3.01 -4.70 1.83
CA GLY A 290 -2.60 -6.03 1.42
C GLY A 290 -2.09 -6.91 2.57
N HIS A 291 -1.60 -6.32 3.67
CA HIS A 291 -1.03 -7.12 4.76
C HIS A 291 -2.10 -7.99 5.43
N ARG A 292 -1.90 -9.32 5.43
CA ARG A 292 -2.84 -10.33 5.95
C ARG A 292 -4.24 -10.19 5.34
N SER A 293 -4.30 -9.75 4.09
CA SER A 293 -5.54 -9.56 3.34
C SER A 293 -5.45 -10.30 1.99
N LEU A 294 -6.43 -10.07 1.14
CA LEU A 294 -6.46 -10.57 -0.23
C LEU A 294 -5.80 -9.57 -1.18
N ILE A 295 -5.04 -10.10 -2.13
CA ILE A 295 -4.62 -9.37 -3.33
C ILE A 295 -5.28 -10.02 -4.54
N ALA A 296 -5.72 -9.23 -5.50
CA ALA A 296 -6.20 -9.74 -6.78
C ALA A 296 -5.27 -9.36 -7.93
N ALA A 297 -5.09 -10.28 -8.87
CA ALA A 297 -4.57 -9.95 -10.19
C ALA A 297 -5.73 -9.95 -11.19
N ASP A 298 -6.01 -8.77 -11.76
CA ASP A 298 -6.83 -8.64 -12.97
C ASP A 298 -5.94 -8.94 -14.17
N SER A 299 -6.21 -10.08 -14.81
CA SER A 299 -5.34 -10.62 -15.85
C SER A 299 -5.56 -9.96 -17.20
N THR A 300 -4.47 -9.37 -17.73
CA THR A 300 -4.25 -9.07 -19.16
C THR A 300 -5.37 -8.29 -19.86
N PHE A 301 -5.59 -7.08 -19.38
CA PHE A 301 -6.38 -6.08 -20.10
C PHE A 301 -5.73 -5.73 -21.44
N GLY A 302 -6.57 -5.53 -22.46
CA GLY A 302 -6.16 -4.93 -23.72
C GLY A 302 -5.38 -5.83 -24.69
N ILE A 303 -5.39 -7.16 -24.54
CA ILE A 303 -4.68 -8.11 -25.44
C ILE A 303 -4.86 -7.80 -26.94
N LYS A 304 -6.06 -7.37 -27.36
CA LYS A 304 -6.38 -7.08 -28.77
C LYS A 304 -6.23 -5.60 -29.15
N ARG A 305 -6.01 -4.70 -28.20
CA ARG A 305 -6.09 -3.24 -28.40
C ARG A 305 -4.80 -2.50 -28.03
N LEU A 306 -4.08 -2.97 -27.03
CA LEU A 306 -2.82 -2.39 -26.56
C LEU A 306 -1.64 -3.13 -27.20
N LYS A 307 -0.50 -2.44 -27.37
CA LYS A 307 0.74 -3.06 -27.86
C LYS A 307 1.20 -4.23 -26.99
N TYR A 308 1.11 -4.06 -25.67
CA TYR A 308 1.32 -5.11 -24.69
C TYR A 308 0.16 -5.16 -23.71
N PRO A 309 -0.28 -6.36 -23.28
CA PRO A 309 -1.32 -6.47 -22.27
C PRO A 309 -0.90 -5.85 -20.93
N LEU A 310 -1.89 -5.36 -20.19
CA LEU A 310 -1.75 -4.79 -18.86
C LEU A 310 -2.28 -5.77 -17.82
N CYS A 311 -1.46 -6.15 -16.84
CA CYS A 311 -1.90 -6.81 -15.62
C CYS A 311 -1.96 -5.77 -14.48
N THR A 312 -3.06 -5.75 -13.74
CA THR A 312 -3.19 -4.88 -12.56
C THR A 312 -3.24 -5.73 -11.30
N LEU A 313 -2.46 -5.35 -10.30
CA LEU A 313 -2.56 -5.88 -8.95
C LEU A 313 -3.44 -4.95 -8.11
N LEU A 314 -4.43 -5.53 -7.43
CA LEU A 314 -5.44 -4.83 -6.65
C LEU A 314 -5.39 -5.28 -5.19
N VAL A 315 -5.60 -4.34 -4.27
CA VAL A 315 -5.96 -4.62 -2.87
C VAL A 315 -7.37 -4.11 -2.59
N PHE A 316 -7.98 -4.58 -1.52
CA PHE A 316 -9.30 -4.13 -1.09
C PHE A 316 -9.15 -3.25 0.15
N ASP A 317 -9.69 -2.03 0.10
CA ASP A 317 -9.63 -1.12 1.22
C ASP A 317 -10.59 -1.54 2.35
N SER A 318 -10.68 -0.73 3.42
CA SER A 318 -11.56 -1.03 4.56
C SER A 318 -13.05 -1.12 4.20
N ARG A 319 -13.47 -0.56 3.06
CA ARG A 319 -14.83 -0.64 2.54
C ARG A 319 -14.97 -1.75 1.49
N GLN A 320 -13.93 -2.52 1.17
CA GLN A 320 -13.90 -3.50 0.08
C GLN A 320 -13.91 -2.88 -1.33
N HIS A 321 -13.48 -1.62 -1.48
CA HIS A 321 -13.21 -1.05 -2.80
C HIS A 321 -11.85 -1.51 -3.32
N ALA A 322 -11.77 -1.87 -4.61
CA ALA A 322 -10.51 -2.28 -5.23
C ALA A 322 -9.61 -1.09 -5.55
N LEU A 323 -8.36 -1.14 -5.09
CA LEU A 323 -7.32 -0.13 -5.32
C LEU A 323 -6.16 -0.69 -6.15
N PRO A 324 -5.76 -0.04 -7.26
CA PRO A 324 -4.60 -0.47 -8.04
C PRO A 324 -3.30 -0.18 -7.30
N VAL A 325 -2.58 -1.24 -6.92
CA VAL A 325 -1.32 -1.17 -6.17
C VAL A 325 -0.08 -1.48 -7.00
N ALA A 326 -0.26 -2.03 -8.19
CA ALA A 326 0.80 -2.16 -9.18
C ALA A 326 0.21 -2.36 -10.58
N TRP A 327 0.95 -1.91 -11.59
CA TRP A 327 0.69 -2.22 -12.99
C TRP A 327 1.89 -2.93 -13.60
N VAL A 328 1.62 -3.99 -14.35
CA VAL A 328 2.65 -4.76 -15.07
C VAL A 328 2.28 -4.78 -16.54
N ILE A 329 3.14 -4.19 -17.37
CA ILE A 329 3.00 -4.18 -18.83
C ILE A 329 4.04 -5.14 -19.39
N THR A 330 3.58 -6.24 -19.99
CA THR A 330 4.47 -7.24 -20.56
C THR A 330 3.77 -8.06 -21.64
N ARG A 331 4.55 -8.57 -22.60
CA ARG A 331 4.09 -9.52 -23.61
C ARG A 331 4.10 -10.98 -23.11
N SER A 332 4.88 -11.28 -22.08
CA SER A 332 5.11 -12.65 -21.64
C SER A 332 4.32 -13.00 -20.40
N PHE A 333 3.63 -14.15 -20.47
CA PHE A 333 2.95 -14.78 -19.33
C PHE A 333 3.65 -16.07 -18.93
N ALA A 334 4.87 -16.31 -19.43
CA ALA A 334 5.63 -17.48 -19.07
C ALA A 334 6.00 -17.46 -17.58
N LYS A 335 5.98 -18.63 -16.95
CA LYS A 335 6.31 -18.82 -15.53
C LYS A 335 7.57 -18.05 -15.07
N PRO A 336 8.71 -18.03 -15.80
CA PRO A 336 9.90 -17.29 -15.38
C PRO A 336 9.69 -15.78 -15.27
N ASP A 337 8.99 -15.18 -16.23
CA ASP A 337 8.72 -13.73 -16.25
C ASP A 337 7.73 -13.36 -15.14
N VAL A 338 6.70 -14.18 -14.94
CA VAL A 338 5.72 -14.03 -13.84
C VAL A 338 6.42 -14.09 -12.49
N SER A 339 7.25 -15.11 -12.27
CA SER A 339 8.04 -15.23 -11.05
C SER A 339 8.96 -14.03 -10.83
N LYS A 340 9.57 -13.50 -11.91
CA LYS A 340 10.52 -12.40 -11.84
C LYS A 340 9.87 -11.12 -11.31
N TRP A 341 8.75 -10.68 -11.90
CA TRP A 341 8.10 -9.44 -11.44
C TRP A 341 7.38 -9.63 -10.11
N MET A 342 6.77 -10.79 -9.83
CA MET A 342 6.14 -11.06 -8.55
C MET A 342 7.15 -11.00 -7.39
N LYS A 343 8.34 -11.56 -7.59
CA LYS A 343 9.41 -11.50 -6.61
C LYS A 343 9.90 -10.08 -6.37
N ALA A 344 10.11 -9.30 -7.44
CA ALA A 344 10.52 -7.90 -7.33
C ALA A 344 9.47 -7.06 -6.57
N LEU A 345 8.18 -7.32 -6.81
CA LEU A 345 7.08 -6.66 -6.11
C LEU A 345 7.07 -7.00 -4.61
N LEU A 346 7.21 -8.30 -4.27
CA LEU A 346 7.25 -8.76 -2.88
C LEU A 346 8.48 -8.22 -2.13
N ASP A 347 9.66 -8.25 -2.76
CA ASP A 347 10.89 -7.72 -2.19
C ASP A 347 10.77 -6.22 -1.91
N ARG A 348 10.12 -5.46 -2.80
CA ARG A 348 9.82 -4.04 -2.59
C ARG A 348 8.90 -3.81 -1.40
N ALA A 349 7.81 -4.57 -1.27
CA ALA A 349 6.93 -4.48 -0.09
C ALA A 349 7.68 -4.81 1.22
N ARG A 350 8.45 -5.90 1.23
CA ARG A 350 9.24 -6.33 2.41
C ARG A 350 10.40 -5.40 2.75
N SER A 351 10.90 -4.62 1.79
CA SER A 351 11.91 -3.59 2.06
C SER A 351 11.38 -2.45 2.93
N VAL A 352 10.06 -2.21 2.91
CA VAL A 352 9.40 -1.22 3.75
C VAL A 352 8.86 -1.86 5.02
N GLU A 353 8.18 -2.99 4.91
CA GLU A 353 7.59 -3.72 6.02
C GLU A 353 8.06 -5.19 6.01
N PRO A 354 9.13 -5.56 6.75
CA PRO A 354 9.72 -6.90 6.70
C PRO A 354 8.76 -8.05 7.02
N GLY A 355 7.72 -7.79 7.82
CA GLY A 355 6.69 -8.77 8.17
C GLY A 355 5.59 -8.93 7.12
N TRP A 356 5.64 -8.20 6.01
CA TRP A 356 4.57 -8.16 5.03
C TRP A 356 4.36 -9.52 4.35
N LYS A 357 3.10 -9.96 4.39
CA LYS A 357 2.57 -11.20 3.82
C LYS A 357 1.08 -11.00 3.51
N ILE A 358 0.55 -11.83 2.62
CA ILE A 358 -0.87 -11.86 2.24
C ILE A 358 -1.54 -13.15 2.73
N ASN A 359 -2.87 -13.14 2.88
CA ASN A 359 -3.64 -14.32 3.28
C ASN A 359 -4.20 -15.10 2.08
N GLY A 360 -4.33 -14.47 0.92
CA GLY A 360 -4.80 -15.14 -0.29
C GLY A 360 -4.57 -14.29 -1.53
N PHE A 361 -4.50 -14.95 -2.67
CA PHE A 361 -4.29 -14.31 -3.96
C PHE A 361 -5.42 -14.70 -4.92
N LEU A 362 -6.15 -13.72 -5.41
CA LEU A 362 -7.26 -13.88 -6.35
C LEU A 362 -6.74 -13.81 -7.78
N ILE A 363 -7.13 -14.79 -8.59
CA ILE A 363 -6.92 -14.79 -10.04
C ILE A 363 -8.27 -14.86 -10.75
N ASP A 364 -8.33 -14.33 -11.96
CA ASP A 364 -9.56 -14.28 -12.76
C ASP A 364 -9.41 -14.90 -14.16
N ASP A 365 -8.30 -15.59 -14.42
CA ASP A 365 -8.05 -16.37 -15.62
C ASP A 365 -7.62 -17.79 -15.23
N ALA A 366 -8.34 -18.79 -15.74
CA ALA A 366 -8.05 -20.19 -15.49
C ALA A 366 -6.70 -20.62 -16.11
N ALA A 367 -6.20 -19.88 -17.11
CA ALA A 367 -4.88 -20.11 -17.69
C ALA A 367 -3.73 -19.43 -16.92
N ALA A 368 -4.01 -18.74 -15.81
CA ALA A 368 -2.98 -18.04 -15.05
C ALA A 368 -1.99 -19.03 -14.39
N GLU A 369 -0.71 -18.65 -14.39
CA GLU A 369 0.36 -19.40 -13.71
C GLU A 369 0.22 -19.29 -12.18
N ILE A 370 -0.23 -20.38 -11.55
CA ILE A 370 -0.49 -20.45 -10.10
C ILE A 370 0.80 -20.74 -9.31
N ASP A 371 1.74 -21.50 -9.90
CA ASP A 371 2.97 -21.90 -9.21
C ASP A 371 3.80 -20.71 -8.72
N PRO A 372 4.08 -19.67 -9.54
CA PRO A 372 4.79 -18.47 -9.07
C PRO A 372 4.15 -17.84 -7.83
N ILE A 373 2.82 -17.82 -7.78
CA ILE A 373 2.08 -17.22 -6.66
C ILE A 373 2.34 -18.02 -5.39
N ARG A 374 2.19 -19.36 -5.46
CA ARG A 374 2.41 -20.26 -4.34
C ARG A 374 3.87 -20.22 -3.86
N ASP A 375 4.81 -20.23 -4.79
CA ASP A 375 6.24 -20.25 -4.48
C ASP A 375 6.72 -18.93 -3.85
N ILE A 376 6.19 -17.78 -4.31
CA ILE A 376 6.67 -16.46 -3.90
C ILE A 376 5.92 -15.92 -2.68
N PHE A 377 4.58 -15.99 -2.71
CA PHE A 377 3.75 -15.43 -1.65
C PHE A 377 3.38 -16.44 -0.56
N CYS A 378 3.52 -17.74 -0.82
CA CYS A 378 3.21 -18.82 0.11
C CYS A 378 1.78 -18.73 0.66
N CYS A 379 0.80 -18.44 -0.21
CA CYS A 379 -0.60 -18.26 0.16
C CYS A 379 -1.54 -19.12 -0.70
N PRO A 380 -2.78 -19.38 -0.22
CA PRO A 380 -3.85 -19.92 -1.04
C PRO A 380 -4.15 -19.04 -2.26
N VAL A 381 -4.56 -19.69 -3.35
CA VAL A 381 -5.00 -19.02 -4.58
C VAL A 381 -6.49 -19.25 -4.74
N LEU A 382 -7.23 -18.17 -4.95
CA LEU A 382 -8.68 -18.15 -5.10
C LEU A 382 -9.05 -17.75 -6.53
N PHE A 383 -10.19 -18.24 -6.99
CA PHE A 383 -10.65 -18.03 -8.36
C PHE A 383 -11.89 -17.14 -8.44
N SER A 384 -11.82 -16.09 -9.26
CA SER A 384 -12.90 -15.12 -9.42
C SER A 384 -13.75 -15.41 -10.65
N LEU A 385 -15.06 -15.61 -10.44
CA LEU A 385 -16.03 -15.93 -11.51
C LEU A 385 -16.45 -14.73 -12.37
N TRP A 386 -16.11 -13.51 -11.93
CA TRP A 386 -16.58 -12.26 -12.53
C TRP A 386 -16.42 -12.21 -14.05
N ARG A 387 -15.26 -12.64 -14.56
CA ARG A 387 -14.90 -12.57 -15.99
C ARG A 387 -15.75 -13.51 -16.84
N VAL A 388 -15.96 -14.74 -16.37
CA VAL A 388 -16.80 -15.75 -17.03
C VAL A 388 -18.23 -15.27 -17.08
N ARG A 389 -18.77 -14.93 -15.91
CA ARG A 389 -20.15 -14.48 -15.73
C ARG A 389 -20.44 -13.28 -16.64
N ARG A 390 -19.58 -12.27 -16.62
CA ARG A 390 -19.72 -11.06 -17.44
C ARG A 390 -19.64 -11.36 -18.93
N SER A 391 -18.70 -12.20 -19.35
CA SER A 391 -18.51 -12.53 -20.77
C SER A 391 -19.69 -13.30 -21.33
N TRP A 392 -20.24 -14.26 -20.58
CA TRP A 392 -21.44 -15.00 -20.98
C TRP A 392 -22.64 -14.07 -21.07
N LEU A 393 -22.98 -13.35 -19.99
CA LEU A 393 -24.16 -12.49 -19.99
C LEU A 393 -24.10 -11.41 -21.07
N ARG A 394 -22.96 -10.74 -21.23
CA ARG A 394 -22.78 -9.71 -22.25
C ARG A 394 -23.00 -10.23 -23.67
N ASN A 395 -22.57 -11.45 -23.96
CA ASN A 395 -22.72 -12.02 -25.31
C ASN A 395 -24.11 -12.61 -25.53
N ILE A 396 -24.75 -13.14 -24.49
CA ILE A 396 -26.17 -13.54 -24.53
C ILE A 396 -27.04 -12.34 -24.90
N VAL A 397 -26.90 -11.22 -24.17
CA VAL A 397 -27.69 -10.01 -24.43
C VAL A 397 -27.42 -9.42 -25.81
N LYS A 398 -26.18 -9.53 -26.32
CA LYS A 398 -25.81 -8.98 -27.63
C LYS A 398 -26.18 -9.86 -28.82
N LYS A 399 -26.28 -11.18 -28.63
CA LYS A 399 -26.38 -12.16 -29.74
C LYS A 399 -27.71 -12.89 -29.76
N CYS A 400 -28.49 -12.86 -28.68
CA CYS A 400 -29.84 -13.41 -28.63
C CYS A 400 -30.84 -12.25 -28.52
N ASN A 401 -31.89 -12.25 -29.34
CA ASN A 401 -32.87 -11.15 -29.35
C ASN A 401 -34.03 -11.36 -28.37
N ASN A 402 -34.40 -12.62 -28.10
CA ASN A 402 -35.52 -12.94 -27.21
C ASN A 402 -35.07 -12.96 -25.73
N ILE A 403 -35.68 -12.12 -24.90
CA ILE A 403 -35.34 -11.97 -23.48
C ILE A 403 -35.60 -13.23 -22.64
N GLU A 404 -36.64 -14.01 -22.96
CA GLU A 404 -36.95 -15.26 -22.26
C GLU A 404 -35.86 -16.31 -22.53
N VAL A 405 -35.46 -16.41 -23.80
CA VAL A 405 -34.35 -17.28 -24.22
C VAL A 405 -33.03 -16.83 -23.59
N GLN A 406 -32.75 -15.52 -23.53
CA GLN A 406 -31.58 -15.00 -22.84
C GLN A 406 -31.52 -15.45 -21.37
N ARG A 407 -32.66 -15.37 -20.66
CA ARG A 407 -32.77 -15.77 -19.25
C ARG A 407 -32.53 -17.26 -19.07
N GLU A 408 -33.13 -18.09 -19.90
CA GLU A 408 -32.99 -19.54 -19.79
C GLU A 408 -31.56 -20.01 -20.16
N ILE A 409 -30.95 -19.46 -21.21
CA ILE A 409 -29.55 -19.76 -21.55
C ILE A 409 -28.62 -19.40 -20.38
N PHE A 410 -28.78 -18.21 -19.78
CA PHE A 410 -27.91 -17.79 -18.69
C PHE A 410 -28.07 -18.65 -17.44
N LYS A 411 -29.32 -19.04 -17.13
CA LYS A 411 -29.63 -20.00 -16.05
C LYS A 411 -29.00 -21.37 -16.33
N ARG A 412 -29.12 -21.90 -17.56
CA ARG A 412 -28.53 -23.20 -17.93
C ARG A 412 -27.01 -23.22 -17.86
N LEU A 413 -26.35 -22.15 -18.30
CA LEU A 413 -24.91 -21.98 -18.10
C LEU A 413 -24.53 -21.95 -16.62
N GLY A 414 -25.35 -21.31 -15.78
CA GLY A 414 -25.20 -21.36 -14.34
C GLY A 414 -25.29 -22.80 -13.80
N ASN A 415 -26.31 -23.55 -14.21
CA ASN A 415 -26.49 -24.94 -13.81
C ASN A 415 -25.26 -25.81 -14.15
N ILE A 416 -24.67 -25.62 -15.33
CA ILE A 416 -23.41 -26.30 -15.73
C ILE A 416 -22.27 -25.93 -14.76
N ALA A 417 -22.18 -24.66 -14.34
CA ALA A 417 -21.17 -24.24 -13.38
C ALA A 417 -21.41 -24.78 -11.96
N TYR A 418 -22.66 -24.88 -11.48
CA TYR A 418 -22.97 -25.53 -10.18
C TYR A 418 -22.79 -27.04 -10.22
N SER A 419 -22.94 -27.66 -11.39
CA SER A 419 -22.79 -29.09 -11.61
C SER A 419 -21.41 -29.64 -11.22
N ILE A 420 -20.40 -28.78 -11.05
CA ILE A 420 -19.05 -29.17 -10.64
C ILE A 420 -19.01 -29.90 -9.29
N TRP A 421 -19.99 -29.69 -8.42
CA TRP A 421 -20.12 -30.33 -7.10
C TRP A 421 -21.06 -31.53 -7.09
N ASP A 422 -22.01 -31.60 -8.02
CA ASP A 422 -23.04 -32.63 -8.05
C ASP A 422 -22.59 -33.91 -8.78
N GLY A 423 -21.36 -33.93 -9.32
CA GLY A 423 -20.78 -35.08 -10.01
C GLY A 423 -21.42 -35.39 -11.38
N SER A 424 -22.27 -34.49 -11.88
CA SER A 424 -22.96 -34.67 -13.15
C SER A 424 -22.03 -34.50 -14.35
N ASP A 425 -22.32 -35.21 -15.43
CA ASP A 425 -21.55 -35.14 -16.67
C ASP A 425 -21.75 -33.78 -17.34
N THR A 426 -20.70 -32.96 -17.28
CA THR A 426 -20.67 -31.63 -17.86
C THR A 426 -20.79 -31.67 -19.39
N LEU A 427 -20.27 -32.72 -20.04
CA LEU A 427 -20.33 -32.86 -21.51
C LEU A 427 -21.78 -33.05 -21.95
N VAL A 428 -22.53 -33.90 -21.26
CA VAL A 428 -23.96 -34.09 -21.51
C VAL A 428 -24.72 -32.78 -21.36
N ALA A 429 -24.48 -32.02 -20.29
CA ALA A 429 -25.14 -30.73 -20.09
C ALA A 429 -24.76 -29.68 -21.16
N LEU A 430 -23.54 -29.73 -21.70
CA LEU A 430 -23.08 -28.89 -22.82
C LEU A 430 -23.72 -29.28 -24.15
N GLU A 431 -23.91 -30.58 -24.39
CA GLU A 431 -24.61 -31.12 -25.56
C GLU A 431 -26.09 -30.74 -25.52
N GLU A 432 -26.76 -30.94 -24.38
CA GLU A 432 -28.14 -30.49 -24.14
C GLU A 432 -28.29 -28.99 -24.37
N LEU A 433 -27.41 -28.17 -23.79
CA LEU A 433 -27.41 -26.72 -24.03
C LEU A 433 -27.30 -26.38 -25.53
N THR A 434 -26.43 -27.09 -26.25
CA THR A 434 -26.22 -26.86 -27.69
C THR A 434 -27.43 -27.27 -28.52
N GLN A 435 -28.11 -28.35 -28.12
CA GLN A 435 -29.29 -28.86 -28.80
C GLN A 435 -30.54 -28.01 -28.52
N ASP A 436 -30.77 -27.63 -27.27
CA ASP A 436 -31.95 -26.88 -26.82
C ASP A 436 -32.02 -25.47 -27.41
N PHE A 437 -30.86 -24.84 -27.67
CA PHE A 437 -30.78 -23.48 -28.20
C PHE A 437 -30.06 -23.42 -29.56
N VAL A 438 -30.18 -24.48 -30.37
CA VAL A 438 -29.58 -24.55 -31.71
C VAL A 438 -30.07 -23.44 -32.64
N ASP A 439 -31.29 -22.93 -32.40
CA ASP A 439 -31.91 -21.81 -33.10
C ASP A 439 -31.25 -20.46 -32.80
N GLN A 440 -30.55 -20.33 -31.66
CA GLN A 440 -29.78 -19.15 -31.26
C GLN A 440 -28.39 -19.14 -31.90
N THR A 441 -28.36 -19.26 -33.23
CA THR A 441 -27.18 -19.51 -34.06
C THR A 441 -26.00 -18.58 -33.75
N ALA A 442 -26.23 -17.27 -33.67
CA ALA A 442 -25.18 -16.27 -33.44
C ALA A 442 -24.49 -16.39 -32.06
N PHE A 443 -25.24 -16.79 -31.03
CA PHE A 443 -24.69 -17.07 -29.71
C PHE A 443 -23.97 -18.41 -29.69
N MET A 444 -24.57 -19.44 -30.28
CA MET A 444 -23.99 -20.79 -30.30
C MET A 444 -22.68 -20.85 -31.06
N GLU A 445 -22.57 -20.17 -32.20
CA GLU A 445 -21.32 -20.06 -32.93
C GLU A 445 -20.22 -19.41 -32.06
N TYR A 446 -20.56 -18.29 -31.40
CA TYR A 446 -19.65 -17.64 -30.47
C TYR A 446 -19.23 -18.57 -29.32
N PHE A 447 -20.18 -19.26 -28.71
CA PHE A 447 -19.93 -20.13 -27.56
C PHE A 447 -19.04 -21.31 -27.95
N LYS A 448 -19.34 -21.96 -29.10
CA LYS A 448 -18.51 -23.03 -29.68
C LYS A 448 -17.10 -22.58 -30.01
N GLN A 449 -16.91 -21.39 -30.58
CA GLN A 449 -15.57 -20.90 -30.93
C GLN A 449 -14.78 -20.40 -29.71
N SER A 450 -15.44 -19.74 -28.76
CA SER A 450 -14.76 -18.98 -27.70
C SER A 450 -14.69 -19.68 -26.34
N TRP A 451 -15.61 -20.59 -26.05
CA TRP A 451 -15.77 -21.20 -24.73
C TRP A 451 -15.62 -22.71 -24.73
N VAL A 452 -16.23 -23.44 -25.67
CA VAL A 452 -16.13 -24.91 -25.73
C VAL A 452 -14.68 -25.41 -25.65
N PRO A 453 -13.68 -24.85 -26.37
CA PRO A 453 -12.30 -25.34 -26.32
C PRO A 453 -11.61 -25.18 -24.96
N LYS A 454 -12.13 -24.32 -24.09
CA LYS A 454 -11.53 -24.00 -22.79
C LYS A 454 -12.45 -24.30 -21.60
N ILE A 455 -13.71 -24.69 -21.82
CA ILE A 455 -14.73 -24.78 -20.77
C ILE A 455 -14.30 -25.76 -19.68
N GLU A 456 -13.71 -26.89 -20.06
CA GLU A 456 -13.21 -27.92 -19.16
C GLU A 456 -12.09 -27.39 -18.25
N MET A 457 -11.13 -26.65 -18.81
CA MET A 457 -10.06 -26.00 -18.04
C MET A 457 -10.64 -25.02 -17.00
N TRP A 458 -11.64 -24.22 -17.40
CA TRP A 458 -12.29 -23.28 -16.48
C TRP A 458 -13.05 -23.99 -15.37
N LEU A 459 -13.85 -25.01 -15.69
CA LEU A 459 -14.60 -25.78 -14.70
C LEU A 459 -13.70 -26.59 -13.76
N SER A 460 -12.62 -27.17 -14.29
CA SER A 460 -11.57 -27.84 -13.50
C SER A 460 -10.89 -26.87 -12.52
N THR A 461 -10.63 -25.64 -12.97
CA THR A 461 -10.09 -24.58 -12.11
C THR A 461 -11.08 -24.19 -11.01
N MET A 462 -12.36 -24.01 -11.35
CA MET A 462 -13.43 -23.71 -10.37
C MET A 462 -13.61 -24.83 -9.34
N ARG A 463 -13.41 -26.09 -9.75
CA ARG A 463 -13.47 -27.26 -8.85
C ARG A 463 -12.25 -27.36 -7.94
N SER A 464 -11.08 -26.98 -8.43
CA SER A 464 -9.79 -27.17 -7.72
C SER A 464 -9.39 -26.01 -6.81
N LEU A 465 -9.89 -24.80 -7.05
CA LEU A 465 -9.58 -23.61 -6.26
C LEU A 465 -10.81 -23.11 -5.48
N PRO A 466 -10.62 -22.56 -4.26
CA PRO A 466 -11.68 -21.83 -3.58
C PRO A 466 -12.17 -20.65 -4.43
N LEU A 467 -13.48 -20.45 -4.50
CA LEU A 467 -14.08 -19.38 -5.29
C LEU A 467 -14.16 -18.05 -4.51
N ALA A 468 -13.92 -16.94 -5.20
CA ALA A 468 -14.04 -15.59 -4.66
C ALA A 468 -15.50 -15.21 -4.39
N SER A 469 -15.70 -14.30 -3.42
CA SER A 469 -17.03 -13.76 -3.13
C SER A 469 -17.57 -12.88 -4.27
N GLN A 470 -18.90 -12.68 -4.28
CA GLN A 470 -19.54 -11.72 -5.18
C GLN A 470 -19.12 -10.28 -4.89
N GLU A 471 -18.82 -9.95 -3.63
CA GLU A 471 -18.31 -8.64 -3.23
C GLU A 471 -16.96 -8.33 -3.86
N ALA A 472 -15.98 -9.24 -3.72
CA ALA A 472 -14.66 -9.10 -4.34
C ALA A 472 -14.78 -9.04 -5.88
N SER A 473 -15.65 -9.88 -6.46
CA SER A 473 -15.96 -9.86 -7.90
C SER A 473 -16.53 -8.51 -8.36
N GLY A 474 -17.45 -7.93 -7.60
CA GLY A 474 -18.05 -6.62 -7.88
C GLY A 474 -17.05 -5.47 -7.76
N ALA A 475 -16.12 -5.55 -6.81
CA ALA A 475 -15.05 -4.58 -6.65
C ALA A 475 -14.03 -4.61 -7.81
N ILE A 476 -13.62 -5.81 -8.25
CA ILE A 476 -12.76 -5.99 -9.43
C ILE A 476 -13.46 -5.48 -10.69
N GLU A 477 -14.76 -5.79 -10.85
CA GLU A 477 -15.54 -5.30 -11.99
C GLU A 477 -15.63 -3.77 -12.00
N ALA A 478 -15.84 -3.13 -10.84
CA ALA A 478 -15.88 -1.68 -10.72
C ALA A 478 -14.54 -1.04 -11.11
N TYR A 479 -13.41 -1.61 -10.67
CA TYR A 479 -12.08 -1.18 -11.12
C TYR A 479 -11.96 -1.23 -12.65
N HIS A 480 -12.30 -2.38 -13.23
CA HIS A 480 -12.14 -2.61 -14.65
C HIS A 480 -13.06 -1.71 -15.50
N ILE A 481 -14.26 -1.37 -15.02
CA ILE A 481 -15.13 -0.39 -15.67
C ILE A 481 -14.51 1.01 -15.62
N LYS A 482 -14.04 1.46 -14.45
CA LYS A 482 -13.37 2.77 -14.30
C LYS A 482 -12.14 2.88 -15.19
N MET A 483 -11.30 1.84 -15.21
CA MET A 483 -10.13 1.75 -16.08
C MET A 483 -10.51 1.83 -17.57
N LYS A 484 -11.56 1.10 -18.00
CA LYS A 484 -12.02 1.15 -19.40
C LYS A 484 -12.49 2.53 -19.82
N VAL A 485 -13.24 3.22 -18.97
CA VAL A 485 -13.73 4.58 -19.26
C VAL A 485 -12.55 5.55 -19.45
N LYS A 486 -11.48 5.40 -18.66
CA LYS A 486 -10.28 6.25 -18.79
C LYS A 486 -9.38 5.88 -19.96
N LEU A 487 -9.26 4.60 -20.30
CA LEU A 487 -8.35 4.14 -21.37
C LEU A 487 -8.99 4.11 -22.76
N PHE A 488 -10.31 3.96 -22.88
CA PHE A 488 -10.97 3.84 -24.18
C PHE A 488 -11.89 5.01 -24.50
N ASP A 489 -11.50 6.21 -24.06
CA ASP A 489 -12.05 7.43 -24.61
C ASP A 489 -11.69 7.54 -26.10
N ASP A 490 -12.68 7.88 -26.94
CA ASP A 490 -12.60 7.82 -28.41
C ASP A 490 -11.59 8.85 -28.99
N SER A 491 -11.15 9.80 -28.16
CA SER A 491 -10.17 10.85 -28.48
C SER A 491 -8.76 10.36 -28.83
N HIS A 492 -8.38 9.12 -28.48
CA HIS A 492 -6.99 8.63 -28.59
C HIS A 492 -6.82 7.22 -29.17
N LEU A 493 -7.76 6.74 -29.99
CA LEU A 493 -7.70 5.37 -30.54
C LEU A 493 -6.40 5.04 -31.29
N GLY A 494 -5.79 6.01 -31.97
CA GLY A 494 -4.51 5.84 -32.67
C GLY A 494 -3.29 5.63 -31.76
N ALA A 495 -3.37 6.05 -30.48
CA ALA A 495 -2.26 5.97 -29.53
C ALA A 495 -2.25 4.67 -28.71
N LEU A 496 -3.28 3.82 -28.83
CA LEU A 496 -3.37 2.54 -28.10
C LEU A 496 -2.21 1.58 -28.38
N GLN A 497 -1.53 1.75 -29.53
CA GLN A 497 -0.36 0.97 -29.93
C GLN A 497 0.96 1.52 -29.38
N ARG A 498 0.96 2.58 -28.59
CA ARG A 498 2.16 3.07 -27.88
C ARG A 498 2.13 2.72 -26.40
N VAL A 499 3.24 2.25 -25.87
CA VAL A 499 3.38 1.93 -24.43
C VAL A 499 3.46 3.22 -23.62
N ASP A 500 4.15 4.25 -24.12
CA ASP A 500 4.32 5.52 -23.40
C ASP A 500 2.97 6.22 -23.12
N TRP A 501 2.03 6.16 -24.06
CA TRP A 501 0.66 6.61 -23.89
C TRP A 501 -0.05 5.87 -22.76
N LEU A 502 0.05 4.54 -22.72
CA LEU A 502 -0.55 3.72 -21.67
C LEU A 502 0.04 4.07 -20.30
N VAL A 503 1.37 4.17 -20.21
CA VAL A 503 2.08 4.56 -18.99
C VAL A 503 1.63 5.95 -18.53
N HIS A 504 1.50 6.90 -19.45
CA HIS A 504 0.99 8.23 -19.13
C HIS A 504 -0.42 8.14 -18.55
N LYS A 505 -1.39 7.54 -19.24
CA LYS A 505 -2.78 7.42 -18.77
C LYS A 505 -2.91 6.73 -17.40
N LEU A 506 -2.12 5.68 -17.16
CA LEU A 506 -2.10 4.98 -15.87
C LEU A 506 -1.57 5.89 -14.76
N THR A 507 -0.44 6.56 -14.99
CA THR A 507 0.27 7.32 -13.95
C THR A 507 -0.26 8.73 -13.73
N THR A 508 -1.00 9.28 -14.68
CA THR A 508 -1.65 10.60 -14.56
C THR A 508 -3.12 10.44 -14.17
N GLU A 509 -3.99 10.09 -15.11
CA GLU A 509 -5.44 10.10 -14.93
C GLU A 509 -5.95 9.00 -13.99
N LEU A 510 -5.56 7.74 -14.24
CA LEU A 510 -6.07 6.61 -13.46
C LEU A 510 -5.55 6.69 -12.02
N HIS A 511 -4.23 6.87 -11.83
CA HIS A 511 -3.62 7.07 -10.51
C HIS A 511 -4.29 8.22 -9.76
N SER A 512 -4.42 9.40 -10.38
CA SER A 512 -5.02 10.58 -9.75
C SER A 512 -6.47 10.35 -9.34
N SER A 513 -7.23 9.60 -10.14
CA SER A 513 -8.61 9.26 -9.80
C SER A 513 -8.72 8.43 -8.52
N TYR A 514 -7.88 7.41 -8.35
CA TYR A 514 -7.90 6.58 -7.15
C TYR A 514 -7.28 7.27 -5.93
N TRP A 515 -6.28 8.12 -6.17
CA TRP A 515 -5.70 8.95 -5.11
C TRP A 515 -6.76 9.90 -4.54
N LEU A 516 -7.49 10.61 -5.41
CA LEU A 516 -8.50 11.57 -4.98
C LEU A 516 -9.69 10.89 -4.31
N ASP A 517 -10.16 9.75 -4.83
CA ASP A 517 -11.21 8.93 -4.19
C ASP A 517 -10.84 8.59 -2.74
N ARG A 518 -9.62 8.08 -2.52
CA ARG A 518 -9.14 7.69 -1.18
C ARG A 518 -8.93 8.90 -0.27
N TYR A 519 -8.38 9.98 -0.80
CA TYR A 519 -8.21 11.23 -0.05
C TYR A 519 -9.57 11.80 0.39
N ALA A 520 -10.56 11.78 -0.49
CA ALA A 520 -11.92 12.26 -0.21
C ALA A 520 -12.59 11.43 0.91
N ASP A 521 -12.44 10.09 0.89
CA ASP A 521 -12.96 9.22 1.95
C ASP A 521 -12.21 9.38 3.28
N GLU A 522 -10.88 9.56 3.28
CA GLU A 522 -10.07 9.68 4.51
C GLU A 522 -10.21 11.05 5.20
N CYS A 523 -10.22 12.13 4.43
CA CYS A 523 -10.22 13.49 4.96
C CYS A 523 -11.63 14.08 5.10
N ASP A 524 -12.67 13.31 4.81
CA ASP A 524 -14.06 13.76 4.75
C ASP A 524 -14.23 15.02 3.89
N ALA A 525 -13.52 15.05 2.75
CA ALA A 525 -13.46 16.18 1.83
C ALA A 525 -14.02 15.77 0.46
N PHE A 526 -14.37 16.75 -0.38
CA PHE A 526 -14.95 16.52 -1.71
C PHE A 526 -16.18 15.59 -1.66
N GLN A 527 -17.24 16.04 -0.99
CA GLN A 527 -18.43 15.22 -0.71
C GLN A 527 -18.95 14.45 -1.93
N ASN A 528 -19.05 15.10 -3.09
CA ASN A 528 -19.49 14.44 -4.33
C ASN A 528 -18.55 13.31 -4.76
N VAL A 529 -17.22 13.52 -4.69
CA VAL A 529 -16.21 12.50 -5.04
C VAL A 529 -16.28 11.33 -4.06
N LYS A 530 -16.43 11.62 -2.77
CA LYS A 530 -16.61 10.59 -1.74
C LYS A 530 -17.87 9.77 -1.96
N GLU A 531 -19.00 10.43 -2.22
CA GLU A 531 -20.28 9.76 -2.49
C GLU A 531 -20.21 8.89 -3.76
N GLU A 532 -19.62 9.40 -4.83
CA GLU A 532 -19.37 8.64 -6.05
C GLU A 532 -18.45 7.43 -5.80
N TYR A 533 -17.39 7.61 -5.01
CA TYR A 533 -16.49 6.53 -4.64
C TYR A 533 -17.21 5.45 -3.82
N ILE A 534 -17.94 5.82 -2.78
CA ILE A 534 -18.74 4.89 -1.97
C ILE A 534 -19.73 4.14 -2.86
N ALA A 535 -20.43 4.84 -3.76
CA ALA A 535 -21.41 4.25 -4.68
C ALA A 535 -20.80 3.57 -5.91
N SER A 536 -19.46 3.55 -6.06
CA SER A 536 -18.81 3.03 -7.27
C SER A 536 -18.99 1.52 -7.45
N THR A 537 -19.11 0.76 -6.36
CA THR A 537 -19.36 -0.69 -6.42
C THR A 537 -20.85 -0.99 -6.45
N SER A 538 -21.22 -2.08 -7.13
CA SER A 538 -22.61 -2.57 -7.12
C SER A 538 -23.02 -3.10 -5.74
N TRP A 539 -22.06 -3.57 -4.92
CA TRP A 539 -22.28 -4.08 -3.57
C TRP A 539 -22.79 -2.99 -2.61
N HIS A 540 -22.08 -1.87 -2.50
CA HIS A 540 -22.54 -0.76 -1.65
C HIS A 540 -23.87 -0.19 -2.10
N ARG A 541 -24.08 -0.08 -3.42
CA ARG A 541 -25.38 0.34 -3.97
C ARG A 541 -26.50 -0.66 -3.67
N ALA A 542 -26.19 -1.93 -3.46
CA ALA A 542 -27.16 -2.94 -3.06
C ALA A 542 -27.54 -2.79 -1.58
N LEU A 543 -26.57 -2.51 -0.70
CA LEU A 543 -26.81 -2.27 0.72
C LEU A 543 -27.78 -1.09 0.98
N GLN A 544 -27.79 -0.09 0.09
CA GLN A 544 -28.73 1.02 0.17
C GLN A 544 -30.17 0.64 -0.21
N ILE A 545 -30.41 -0.53 -0.80
CA ILE A 545 -31.76 -1.02 -1.12
C ILE A 545 -32.36 -1.65 0.14
N PRO A 546 -33.51 -1.17 0.66
CA PRO A 546 -34.13 -1.79 1.82
C PRO A 546 -34.72 -3.16 1.46
N ASP A 547 -34.74 -4.10 2.41
CA ASP A 547 -35.29 -5.44 2.18
C ASP A 547 -36.77 -5.39 1.79
N SER A 548 -37.52 -4.44 2.34
CA SER A 548 -38.94 -4.21 2.02
C SER A 548 -39.20 -3.81 0.56
N ALA A 549 -38.18 -3.34 -0.16
CA ALA A 549 -38.29 -3.02 -1.59
C ALA A 549 -38.15 -4.27 -2.49
N VAL A 550 -37.90 -5.45 -1.91
CA VAL A 550 -37.77 -6.71 -2.64
C VAL A 550 -38.94 -7.63 -2.34
N SER A 551 -39.65 -8.07 -3.38
CA SER A 551 -40.64 -9.15 -3.30
C SER A 551 -40.17 -10.35 -4.12
N LEU A 552 -40.19 -11.53 -3.50
CA LEU A 552 -39.88 -12.79 -4.17
C LEU A 552 -41.17 -13.43 -4.67
N ASP A 553 -41.10 -14.15 -5.78
CA ASP A 553 -42.21 -15.00 -6.21
C ASP A 553 -42.29 -16.26 -5.32
N ASP A 554 -43.46 -16.47 -4.71
CA ASP A 554 -43.69 -17.51 -3.70
C ASP A 554 -43.99 -18.90 -4.31
N LYS A 555 -44.31 -18.97 -5.60
CA LYS A 555 -44.72 -20.24 -6.25
C LYS A 555 -43.54 -21.02 -6.81
N ASP A 556 -42.80 -20.41 -7.74
CA ASP A 556 -41.78 -21.12 -8.53
C ASP A 556 -40.36 -20.53 -8.36
N HIS A 557 -40.21 -19.50 -7.51
CA HIS A 557 -38.96 -18.77 -7.30
C HIS A 557 -38.29 -18.30 -8.61
N LEU A 558 -39.07 -18.06 -9.67
CA LEU A 558 -38.54 -17.77 -11.01
C LEU A 558 -37.91 -16.38 -11.10
N PHE A 559 -38.49 -15.42 -10.41
CA PHE A 559 -38.03 -14.03 -10.39
C PHE A 559 -38.28 -13.35 -9.04
N ALA A 560 -37.52 -12.29 -8.81
CA ALA A 560 -37.71 -11.32 -7.75
C ALA A 560 -38.00 -9.94 -8.36
N LYS A 561 -38.83 -9.15 -7.68
CA LYS A 561 -39.14 -7.77 -8.05
C LYS A 561 -38.42 -6.84 -7.09
N VAL A 562 -37.68 -5.88 -7.63
CA VAL A 562 -37.00 -4.83 -6.86
C VAL A 562 -37.59 -3.48 -7.24
N LEU A 563 -38.23 -2.81 -6.28
CA LEU A 563 -38.82 -1.48 -6.48
C LEU A 563 -37.72 -0.42 -6.57
N SER A 564 -37.85 0.49 -7.54
CA SER A 564 -36.94 1.63 -7.66
C SER A 564 -37.21 2.63 -6.54
N GLN A 565 -36.12 3.12 -5.91
CA GLN A 565 -36.20 4.16 -4.89
C GLN A 565 -36.43 5.55 -5.46
N LYS A 566 -36.01 5.78 -6.71
CA LYS A 566 -36.11 7.09 -7.36
C LYS A 566 -37.48 7.32 -7.99
N ASP A 567 -38.15 6.24 -8.37
CA ASP A 567 -39.44 6.25 -9.05
C ASP A 567 -40.24 5.03 -8.60
N SER A 568 -41.28 5.26 -7.80
CA SER A 568 -42.14 4.21 -7.25
C SER A 568 -42.94 3.46 -8.32
N GLY A 569 -43.07 4.00 -9.54
CA GLY A 569 -43.70 3.32 -10.68
C GLY A 569 -42.77 2.35 -11.42
N THR A 570 -41.46 2.44 -11.20
CA THR A 570 -40.47 1.61 -11.87
C THR A 570 -40.07 0.41 -11.00
N MET A 571 -40.16 -0.79 -11.57
CA MET A 571 -39.70 -2.03 -10.94
C MET A 571 -38.72 -2.77 -11.83
N HIS A 572 -37.74 -3.42 -11.22
CA HIS A 572 -36.76 -4.25 -11.90
C HIS A 572 -37.00 -5.73 -11.59
N LEU A 573 -37.05 -6.56 -12.62
CA LEU A 573 -37.16 -8.00 -12.49
C LEU A 573 -35.77 -8.64 -12.46
N VAL A 574 -35.53 -9.46 -11.45
CA VAL A 574 -34.31 -10.27 -11.29
C VAL A 574 -34.70 -11.74 -11.42
N TRP A 575 -34.27 -12.37 -12.50
CA TRP A 575 -34.53 -13.77 -12.81
C TRP A 575 -33.48 -14.68 -12.19
N ASN A 576 -33.88 -15.91 -11.87
CA ASN A 576 -33.04 -16.91 -11.21
C ASN A 576 -32.45 -16.43 -9.86
N PRO A 577 -33.31 -15.90 -8.95
CA PRO A 577 -32.87 -15.28 -7.69
C PRO A 577 -32.11 -16.26 -6.80
N GLY A 578 -31.09 -15.76 -6.10
CA GLY A 578 -30.23 -16.57 -5.23
C GLY A 578 -29.05 -17.23 -5.93
N SER A 579 -28.87 -16.97 -7.23
CA SER A 579 -27.75 -17.50 -8.02
C SER A 579 -26.75 -16.41 -8.42
N GLU A 580 -25.46 -16.76 -8.47
CA GLU A 580 -24.43 -15.96 -9.16
C GLU A 580 -24.82 -15.65 -10.62
N PHE A 581 -25.61 -16.53 -11.25
CA PHE A 581 -26.12 -16.42 -12.62
C PHE A 581 -27.56 -15.86 -12.67
N SER A 582 -27.89 -14.96 -11.74
CA SER A 582 -29.13 -14.18 -11.81
C SER A 582 -29.08 -13.12 -12.92
N PHE A 583 -30.20 -12.86 -13.59
CA PHE A 583 -30.28 -11.86 -14.67
C PHE A 583 -31.31 -10.77 -14.36
N CYS A 584 -30.86 -9.52 -14.25
CA CYS A 584 -31.73 -8.36 -14.06
C CYS A 584 -31.98 -7.62 -15.38
N ASP A 585 -33.18 -7.07 -15.55
CA ASP A 585 -33.56 -6.24 -16.70
C ASP A 585 -33.01 -4.81 -16.68
N CYS A 586 -32.30 -4.39 -15.63
CA CYS A 586 -31.79 -3.03 -15.53
C CYS A 586 -30.65 -2.78 -16.54
N ALA A 587 -30.52 -1.52 -16.99
CA ALA A 587 -29.54 -1.12 -18.01
C ALA A 587 -28.09 -1.56 -17.70
N TRP A 588 -27.70 -1.60 -16.43
CA TRP A 588 -26.36 -2.06 -16.01
C TRP A 588 -26.15 -3.56 -16.25
N SER A 589 -27.16 -4.37 -15.92
CA SER A 589 -27.16 -5.82 -16.13
C SER A 589 -27.25 -6.17 -17.62
N MET A 590 -27.98 -5.38 -18.40
CA MET A 590 -28.05 -5.51 -19.86
C MET A 590 -26.69 -5.28 -20.56
N GLN A 591 -25.74 -4.61 -19.91
CA GLN A 591 -24.36 -4.51 -20.42
C GLN A 591 -23.49 -5.73 -20.05
N GLY A 592 -24.06 -6.70 -19.34
CA GLY A 592 -23.40 -7.90 -18.81
C GLY A 592 -22.74 -7.71 -17.45
N ASN A 593 -22.88 -6.55 -16.82
CA ASN A 593 -22.23 -6.24 -15.54
C ASN A 593 -23.06 -6.74 -14.34
N LEU A 594 -22.41 -7.00 -13.20
CA LEU A 594 -23.08 -7.37 -11.96
C LEU A 594 -23.78 -6.15 -11.34
N CYS A 595 -25.11 -6.14 -11.35
CA CYS A 595 -25.90 -5.01 -10.86
C CYS A 595 -26.26 -5.12 -9.38
N LYS A 596 -26.56 -3.96 -8.78
CA LYS A 596 -26.99 -3.85 -7.37
C LYS A 596 -28.25 -4.66 -7.06
N HIS A 597 -29.17 -4.82 -8.01
CA HIS A 597 -30.41 -5.56 -7.80
C HIS A 597 -30.14 -7.07 -7.65
N VAL A 598 -29.26 -7.64 -8.49
CA VAL A 598 -28.84 -9.03 -8.38
C VAL A 598 -28.19 -9.29 -7.02
N ILE A 599 -27.24 -8.43 -6.61
CA ILE A 599 -26.57 -8.56 -5.32
C ILE A 599 -27.58 -8.49 -4.17
N LYS A 600 -28.49 -7.49 -4.20
CA LYS A 600 -29.49 -7.33 -3.14
C LYS A 600 -30.41 -8.55 -3.02
N VAL A 601 -30.91 -9.05 -4.15
CA VAL A 601 -31.78 -10.23 -4.17
C VAL A 601 -31.02 -11.46 -3.64
N ASN A 602 -29.77 -11.65 -4.05
CA ASN A 602 -28.94 -12.76 -3.57
C ASN A 602 -28.70 -12.68 -2.05
N MET A 603 -28.42 -11.50 -1.50
CA MET A 603 -28.30 -11.29 -0.04
C MET A 603 -29.55 -11.74 0.73
N ILE A 604 -30.75 -11.42 0.21
CA ILE A 604 -32.00 -11.84 0.83
C ILE A 604 -32.19 -13.35 0.69
N CYS A 605 -31.93 -13.92 -0.49
CA CYS A 605 -32.07 -15.35 -0.74
C CYS A 605 -31.14 -16.20 0.13
N GLU A 606 -29.91 -15.77 0.39
CA GLU A 606 -28.96 -16.47 1.27
C GLU A 606 -29.49 -16.66 2.71
N SER A 607 -30.35 -15.75 3.18
CA SER A 607 -30.95 -15.81 4.52
C SER A 607 -32.19 -16.71 4.62
N ARG A 608 -32.75 -17.16 3.49
CA ARG A 608 -34.03 -17.89 3.44
C ARG A 608 -33.85 -19.38 3.21
N GLN A 609 -34.69 -20.19 3.88
CA GLN A 609 -34.77 -21.63 3.63
C GLN A 609 -35.34 -21.87 2.21
N GLY A 610 -34.73 -22.80 1.47
CA GLY A 610 -35.16 -23.19 0.12
C GLY A 610 -34.21 -22.73 -1.01
N TYR A 611 -33.31 -21.79 -0.76
CA TYR A 611 -32.28 -21.38 -1.73
C TYR A 611 -30.98 -22.17 -1.55
N LYS A 612 -30.28 -22.42 -2.66
CA LYS A 612 -28.94 -23.02 -2.64
C LYS A 612 -27.92 -22.03 -2.06
N PRO A 613 -26.88 -22.50 -1.35
CA PRO A 613 -25.79 -21.63 -0.93
C PRO A 613 -25.07 -21.04 -2.13
N SER A 614 -24.48 -19.85 -1.96
CA SER A 614 -23.66 -19.22 -2.99
C SER A 614 -22.49 -20.12 -3.41
N MET A 615 -22.05 -20.00 -4.66
CA MET A 615 -20.94 -20.81 -5.19
C MET A 615 -19.66 -20.67 -4.34
N SER A 616 -19.38 -19.46 -3.85
CA SER A 616 -18.23 -19.21 -2.96
C SER A 616 -18.36 -19.94 -1.62
N SER A 617 -19.55 -19.95 -1.04
CA SER A 617 -19.84 -20.67 0.20
C SER A 617 -19.77 -22.19 0.01
N GLN A 618 -20.37 -22.72 -1.07
CA GLN A 618 -20.31 -24.15 -1.40
C GLN A 618 -18.87 -24.59 -1.67
N SER A 619 -18.11 -23.83 -2.46
CA SER A 619 -16.69 -24.06 -2.72
C SER A 619 -15.89 -24.15 -1.41
N PHE A 620 -16.09 -23.18 -0.51
CA PHE A 620 -15.41 -23.16 0.77
C PHE A 620 -15.79 -24.37 1.64
N LYS A 621 -17.08 -24.70 1.72
CA LYS A 621 -17.58 -25.88 2.43
C LYS A 621 -16.94 -27.16 1.89
N ASP A 622 -16.88 -27.32 0.58
CA ASP A 622 -16.29 -28.51 -0.04
C ASP A 622 -14.79 -28.62 0.22
N VAL A 623 -14.05 -27.51 0.19
CA VAL A 623 -12.63 -27.48 0.58
C VAL A 623 -12.45 -27.94 2.02
N LEU A 624 -13.27 -27.44 2.95
CA LEU A 624 -13.24 -27.86 4.35
C LEU A 624 -13.58 -29.34 4.51
N MET A 625 -14.62 -29.84 3.83
CA MET A 625 -15.00 -31.25 3.88
C MET A 625 -13.92 -32.17 3.29
N ASN A 626 -13.24 -31.73 2.23
CA ASN A 626 -12.13 -32.47 1.65
C ASN A 626 -10.90 -32.50 2.56
N LEU A 627 -10.63 -31.40 3.28
CA LEU A 627 -9.58 -31.38 4.32
C LEU A 627 -9.90 -32.35 5.46
N LEU A 628 -11.16 -32.46 5.88
CA LEU A 628 -11.62 -33.42 6.89
C LEU A 628 -11.50 -34.88 6.43
N LYS A 629 -11.65 -35.15 5.13
CA LYS A 629 -11.62 -36.51 4.56
C LYS A 629 -10.22 -37.04 4.25
N LYS A 630 -9.18 -36.19 4.17
CA LYS A 630 -7.81 -36.66 3.92
C LYS A 630 -7.30 -37.41 5.16
N PRO A 631 -6.84 -38.67 5.05
CA PRO A 631 -6.16 -39.34 6.14
C PRO A 631 -4.88 -38.56 6.44
N MET A 632 -4.82 -37.97 7.63
CA MET A 632 -3.66 -37.25 8.12
C MET A 632 -2.78 -38.28 8.83
N ASP A 633 -1.86 -38.91 8.09
CA ASP A 633 -0.96 -39.97 8.59
C ASP A 633 0.09 -39.47 9.62
N ASP A 634 -0.04 -38.24 10.12
CA ASP A 634 0.82 -37.64 11.13
C ASP A 634 -0.03 -37.01 12.24
N SER A 635 0.09 -37.53 13.47
CA SER A 635 -0.68 -37.07 14.64
C SER A 635 -0.43 -35.60 14.97
N ILE A 636 0.76 -35.07 14.66
CA ILE A 636 1.09 -33.66 14.92
C ILE A 636 0.38 -32.75 13.91
N ALA A 637 0.27 -33.21 12.66
CA ALA A 637 -0.47 -32.47 11.64
C ALA A 637 -1.96 -32.41 11.99
N LEU A 638 -2.52 -33.49 12.57
CA LEU A 638 -3.90 -33.51 13.07
C LEU A 638 -4.12 -32.52 14.22
N ASP A 639 -3.25 -32.54 15.24
CA ASP A 639 -3.34 -31.61 16.38
C ASP A 639 -3.26 -30.15 15.92
N HIS A 640 -2.36 -29.86 14.98
CA HIS A 640 -2.21 -28.52 14.43
C HIS A 640 -3.43 -28.12 13.59
N SER A 641 -3.93 -28.98 12.70
CA SER A 641 -5.14 -28.71 11.93
C SER A 641 -6.37 -28.52 12.83
N MET A 642 -6.52 -29.31 13.89
CA MET A 642 -7.59 -29.14 14.89
C MET A 642 -7.45 -27.82 15.64
N ALA A 643 -6.25 -27.46 16.09
CA ALA A 643 -6.01 -26.19 16.78
C ALA A 643 -6.34 -24.98 15.88
N TRP A 644 -5.90 -25.00 14.62
CA TRP A 644 -6.23 -23.94 13.65
C TRP A 644 -7.72 -23.90 13.31
N THR A 645 -8.36 -25.06 13.14
CA THR A 645 -9.80 -25.13 12.84
C THR A 645 -10.63 -24.63 14.02
N MET A 646 -10.26 -24.98 15.26
CA MET A 646 -10.93 -24.45 16.45
C MET A 646 -10.69 -22.96 16.63
N GLN A 647 -9.48 -22.46 16.35
CA GLN A 647 -9.21 -21.02 16.37
C GLN A 647 -10.01 -20.27 15.31
N MET A 648 -10.10 -20.81 14.09
CA MET A 648 -10.91 -20.22 13.02
C MET A 648 -12.40 -20.29 13.35
N LEU A 649 -12.88 -21.40 13.91
CA LEU A 649 -14.27 -21.54 14.36
C LEU A 649 -14.60 -20.53 15.46
N ASP A 650 -13.71 -20.33 16.42
CA ASP A 650 -13.85 -19.34 17.48
C ASP A 650 -13.87 -17.92 16.92
N GLN A 651 -12.95 -17.60 16.00
CA GLN A 651 -12.94 -16.32 15.29
C GLN A 651 -14.23 -16.09 14.50
N ILE A 652 -14.72 -17.10 13.78
CA ILE A 652 -15.97 -17.01 13.01
C ILE A 652 -17.17 -16.84 13.95
N ARG A 653 -17.25 -17.59 15.06
CA ARG A 653 -18.31 -17.43 16.06
C ARG A 653 -18.31 -16.02 16.65
N ASN A 654 -17.15 -15.52 17.05
CA ASN A 654 -17.00 -14.15 17.54
C ASN A 654 -17.44 -13.13 16.48
N LEU A 655 -17.10 -13.33 15.20
CA LEU A 655 -17.51 -12.46 14.10
C LEU A 655 -19.03 -12.51 13.85
N VAL A 656 -19.62 -13.70 13.92
CA VAL A 656 -21.07 -13.90 13.77
C VAL A 656 -21.82 -13.24 14.94
N GLU A 657 -21.33 -13.39 16.18
CA GLU A 657 -21.87 -12.71 17.36
C GLU A 657 -21.77 -11.19 17.24
N VAL A 658 -20.64 -10.65 16.74
CA VAL A 658 -20.50 -9.20 16.45
C VAL A 658 -21.52 -8.76 15.39
N SER A 659 -21.71 -9.55 14.33
CA SER A 659 -22.61 -9.20 13.22
C SER A 659 -24.10 -9.32 13.56
N SER A 660 -24.46 -10.14 14.54
CA SER A 660 -25.85 -10.38 14.97
C SER A 660 -26.26 -9.60 16.22
N ALA A 661 -25.31 -8.96 16.91
CA ALA A 661 -25.59 -8.15 18.09
C ALA A 661 -26.09 -6.75 17.70
N ASN A 662 -27.27 -6.37 18.22
CA ASN A 662 -27.83 -5.01 18.10
C ASN A 662 -27.04 -3.96 18.90
N ASP A 663 -26.16 -4.38 19.81
CA ASP A 663 -25.27 -3.53 20.59
C ASP A 663 -23.89 -4.19 20.76
N ILE A 664 -22.88 -3.58 20.13
CA ILE A 664 -21.46 -3.98 20.20
C ILE A 664 -20.98 -4.04 21.66
N ARG A 665 -21.57 -3.27 22.57
CA ARG A 665 -21.18 -3.22 23.99
C ARG A 665 -21.41 -4.56 24.70
N MET A 666 -22.41 -5.36 24.30
CA MET A 666 -22.61 -6.71 24.84
C MET A 666 -21.50 -7.68 24.42
N VAL A 667 -21.03 -7.56 23.19
CA VAL A 667 -19.94 -8.40 22.66
C VAL A 667 -18.61 -8.00 23.30
N VAL A 668 -18.37 -6.70 23.47
CA VAL A 668 -17.17 -6.16 24.16
C VAL A 668 -17.08 -6.61 25.62
N ASN A 669 -18.21 -6.72 26.32
CA ASN A 669 -18.24 -7.18 27.71
C ASN A 669 -17.92 -8.69 27.86
N ASN A 670 -18.13 -9.49 26.81
CA ASN A 670 -17.83 -10.92 26.80
C ASN A 670 -16.42 -11.24 26.28
N LEU A 671 -15.74 -10.27 25.65
CA LEU A 671 -14.33 -10.42 25.27
C LEU A 671 -13.46 -10.36 26.53
N PRO A 672 -12.49 -11.27 26.71
CA PRO A 672 -11.59 -11.22 27.84
C PRO A 672 -10.82 -9.88 27.82
N LEU A 673 -10.99 -9.09 28.89
CA LEU A 673 -10.27 -7.85 29.13
C LEU A 673 -8.75 -8.10 29.13
N GLN A 674 -8.09 -7.90 27.99
CA GLN A 674 -6.64 -7.76 27.94
C GLN A 674 -6.27 -6.29 27.81
N TRP A 675 -6.48 -5.51 28.87
CA TRP A 675 -5.80 -4.22 29.01
C TRP A 675 -5.11 -4.10 30.37
N VAL A 676 -3.79 -3.91 30.26
CA VAL A 676 -2.80 -3.44 31.24
C VAL A 676 -2.27 -4.45 32.26
N SER A 677 -1.20 -5.18 31.90
CA SER A 677 -0.13 -5.36 32.88
C SER A 677 0.65 -4.04 32.94
N LYS A 678 0.52 -3.31 34.04
CA LYS A 678 1.42 -2.20 34.37
C LYS A 678 2.84 -2.78 34.36
N LYS A 679 3.68 -2.40 33.40
CA LYS A 679 5.12 -2.66 33.50
C LYS A 679 5.69 -1.77 34.61
N GLY A 680 5.67 -2.28 35.83
CA GLY A 680 6.48 -1.77 36.92
C GLY A 680 7.96 -1.84 36.56
N ARG A 681 8.71 -0.79 36.92
CA ARG A 681 10.17 -0.74 36.83
C ARG A 681 10.78 -1.98 37.49
N THR A 682 11.53 -2.78 36.73
CA THR A 682 12.40 -3.81 37.30
C THR A 682 13.85 -3.33 37.21
N SER A 683 14.41 -3.03 38.39
CA SER A 683 15.82 -2.82 38.64
C SER A 683 16.58 -4.14 38.48
N PHE A 684 17.61 -4.15 37.63
CA PHE A 684 18.53 -5.29 37.53
C PHE A 684 19.68 -5.12 38.53
N GLY A 685 19.57 -5.79 39.68
CA GLY A 685 20.71 -6.09 40.56
C GLY A 685 21.50 -7.31 40.06
N LYS A 686 22.84 -7.26 40.18
CA LYS A 686 23.79 -8.34 39.80
C LYS A 686 23.64 -9.58 40.70
N PRO A 687 23.92 -10.81 40.22
CA PRO A 687 24.14 -11.98 41.06
C PRO A 687 25.64 -12.24 41.32
N LEU A 688 25.97 -12.61 42.56
CA LEU A 688 27.24 -13.21 42.99
C LEU A 688 27.17 -14.74 42.84
N THR A 689 28.24 -15.33 42.33
CA THR A 689 28.51 -16.77 42.23
C THR A 689 28.85 -17.40 43.58
N ASN A 690 28.40 -18.64 43.82
CA ASN A 690 29.21 -19.70 44.44
C ASN A 690 28.63 -21.10 44.10
N LEU A 691 29.54 -22.03 43.81
CA LEU A 691 29.34 -23.42 43.39
C LEU A 691 28.96 -24.33 44.56
N THR A 692 28.14 -25.36 44.29
CA THR A 692 28.47 -26.82 44.41
C THR A 692 27.25 -27.69 44.06
N LEU A 693 27.47 -28.75 43.26
CA LEU A 693 26.51 -29.84 42.91
C LEU A 693 26.38 -30.87 44.06
N PRO A 694 25.25 -31.62 44.13
CA PRO A 694 25.28 -33.06 43.77
C PRO A 694 24.03 -33.58 43.03
N SER A 695 24.06 -34.88 42.72
CA SER A 695 23.36 -35.63 41.66
C SER A 695 21.93 -36.16 41.93
N ALA A 696 21.20 -36.31 40.81
CA ALA A 696 20.30 -37.41 40.40
C ALA A 696 18.83 -37.54 40.92
N SER A 697 17.95 -37.59 39.90
CA SER A 697 16.67 -38.33 39.75
C SER A 697 15.31 -37.67 40.11
N ASN A 698 14.41 -37.80 39.12
CA ASN A 698 12.95 -37.69 39.05
C ASN A 698 12.25 -36.32 38.82
N ASP A 699 11.42 -36.35 37.76
CA ASP A 699 10.47 -35.39 37.17
C ASP A 699 9.47 -34.71 38.15
N PRO A 700 8.59 -33.78 37.71
CA PRO A 700 8.63 -32.88 36.55
C PRO A 700 8.26 -31.42 36.91
N ARG A 701 8.76 -30.43 36.14
CA ARG A 701 8.05 -29.19 35.71
C ARG A 701 9.02 -28.09 35.25
N SER A 702 8.66 -27.48 34.11
CA SER A 702 8.84 -26.06 33.76
C SER A 702 10.20 -25.56 33.24
N THR A 703 10.18 -25.29 31.93
CA THR A 703 10.68 -24.07 31.22
C THR A 703 12.17 -23.69 31.20
N ALA A 704 12.76 -23.92 30.03
CA ALA A 704 13.34 -22.92 29.11
C ALA A 704 14.40 -21.90 29.61
N ALA A 705 15.63 -22.01 29.07
CA ALA A 705 16.15 -21.13 27.98
C ALA A 705 17.66 -20.77 28.09
N ARG A 706 18.42 -21.18 27.05
CA ARG A 706 19.40 -20.41 26.23
C ARG A 706 20.44 -19.52 26.96
N LYS A 707 21.76 -19.59 26.70
CA LYS A 707 22.44 -19.43 25.38
C LYS A 707 23.96 -19.63 25.56
N LYS A 708 24.63 -20.37 24.68
CA LYS A 708 26.07 -20.19 24.39
C LYS A 708 26.20 -19.38 23.10
N ASN A 709 26.87 -18.23 23.18
CA ASN A 709 27.41 -17.51 22.02
C ASN A 709 28.91 -17.83 21.94
N ARG A 710 29.36 -18.43 20.85
CA ARG A 710 30.77 -18.37 20.44
C ARG A 710 30.86 -18.03 18.96
N LYS A 711 31.31 -16.80 18.72
CA LYS A 711 31.69 -16.27 17.41
C LYS A 711 32.82 -17.10 16.80
N ARG A 712 32.70 -17.45 15.52
CA ARG A 712 33.82 -17.93 14.70
C ARG A 712 34.50 -16.72 14.03
N LYS A 713 35.83 -16.69 14.13
CA LYS A 713 36.75 -15.72 13.51
C LYS A 713 36.70 -15.83 11.99
N ARG A 714 36.82 -14.67 11.33
CA ARG A 714 37.13 -14.51 9.91
C ARG A 714 38.66 -14.45 9.79
N LEU A 715 39.27 -15.35 9.00
CA LEU A 715 40.67 -15.25 8.58
C LEU A 715 40.70 -14.67 7.16
N SER A 716 41.67 -13.79 6.93
CA SER A 716 41.93 -13.11 5.68
C SER A 716 43.25 -13.59 5.06
N ARG A 717 43.21 -13.77 3.74
CA ARG A 717 44.26 -13.62 2.70
C ARG A 717 45.36 -14.66 2.52
N LEU A 718 45.58 -14.93 1.22
CA LEU A 718 46.80 -15.16 0.40
C LEU A 718 46.50 -16.36 -0.53
N ARG A 719 46.58 -16.29 -1.85
CA ARG A 719 47.36 -15.44 -2.78
C ARG A 719 46.50 -14.74 -3.80
#